data_AF-A0A8J2TVM9-F1
#
_entry.id   AF-A0A8J2TVM9-F1
#
_cell.length_a   1.000
_cell.length_b   1.000
_cell.length_c   1.000
_cell.angle_alpha   90.00
_cell.angle_beta   90.00
_cell.angle_gamma   90.00
#
_symmetry.space_group_name_H-M   'P 1'
#
loop_
_entity.id
_entity.type
_entity.pdbx_description
1 polymer ?
#
loop_
_entity_poly.entity_id
_entity_poly.type
_entity_poly.pdbx_seq_one_letter_code
_entity_poly.pdbx_strand_id
1 'polypeptide(L)'
;MSPADGARIIDLDPGSHLVRDLWIPMPDGVRLHARAWMPADIDTAPAPVLLEYLPYRLDDWTSVRDSERHPFYAAHGYVSVRVDIRGTGSSEGLFEDEYSAAELNDGEEVIRWLAAQPWSTGRVGMFGISWGGFNSLQLAERGVEGLDAIVTVCSTDDRYDNDVHYMGGAVLGIDMAAWAGTMLAFASRPPRPEVVGESWLEIWRERLEKQEPLAPVWLSHQERDDYWRRGSACENYPGISAAVLAVGGWADPYHDTVFRLLENLPGPRKALLGPWSHQYPDRGLAPGPGIDFLGETLRWWDRWLKDEDTGVEQDPDLRVWIGESEPPATYYAERAGRWAGIPEWRRAPETTRFPLTGLGEAGDPSTVLLRAPLATGQDAGRFFPFGNATDLPPDQRAEDGRSRCVDLPVGGDGLNVLGSPEVRLRLRSFSPRAHVIVRLCDVAPDGSSALITRGVLNLTKRHGMDRADEMVPGQWEDVTVRLVSAGYRVAPGHRLRVAVSDQYWPWVWPHAGRSGLELDPAASTLHLPLYEGRQEQEVSFEPARHVRPITIGTPEMPDAPELPERMVQVDVASGETMLSVDPGYGGSRVYPDGLEFTESAREVYRIREDDPQSASAESQWTLVLSNQKPGGAAARPWRAEIRTRSLITAEDGDFVVRNWVAATAQDGDGEQVEVANRSFEARVPRTSA
;
A
#
# COMPACT_ATOMS: atom_id res chain seq x y z
N MET A 1 16.28 7.53 11.75
CA MET A 1 17.06 6.59 10.92
C MET A 1 18.17 7.38 10.23
N SER A 2 19.40 6.87 10.20
CA SER A 2 20.47 7.43 9.38
C SER A 2 20.05 7.37 7.90
N PRO A 3 20.44 8.34 7.04
CA PRO A 3 20.33 8.16 5.60
C PRO A 3 20.95 6.82 5.21
N ALA A 4 20.29 6.10 4.31
CA ALA A 4 20.83 4.86 3.75
C ALA A 4 22.23 5.12 3.17
N ASP A 5 23.16 4.20 3.41
CA ASP A 5 24.52 4.23 2.85
C ASP A 5 24.42 4.42 1.32
N GLY A 6 24.72 5.63 0.83
CA GLY A 6 24.75 5.93 -0.60
C GLY A 6 23.92 7.15 -1.06
N ALA A 7 22.98 7.65 -0.26
CA ALA A 7 22.19 8.82 -0.65
C ALA A 7 22.97 10.14 -0.50
N ARG A 8 22.91 11.01 -1.51
CA ARG A 8 23.56 12.34 -1.48
C ARG A 8 22.70 13.33 -0.68
N ILE A 9 23.19 13.75 0.48
CA ILE A 9 22.56 14.83 1.25
C ILE A 9 22.87 16.20 0.63
N ILE A 10 21.83 17.01 0.45
CA ILE A 10 21.86 18.37 -0.06
C ILE A 10 21.53 19.32 1.09
N ASP A 11 22.41 20.28 1.32
CA ASP A 11 22.15 21.42 2.19
C ASP A 11 21.60 22.56 1.34
N LEU A 12 20.32 22.90 1.54
CA LEU A 12 19.73 24.08 0.91
C LEU A 12 20.19 25.34 1.64
N ASP A 13 20.31 26.44 0.90
CA ASP A 13 20.45 27.77 1.51
C ASP A 13 19.20 28.06 2.37
N PRO A 14 19.32 28.35 3.68
CA PRO A 14 18.18 28.69 4.52
C PRO A 14 17.35 29.87 3.99
N GLY A 15 17.95 30.75 3.17
CA GLY A 15 17.27 31.87 2.52
C GLY A 15 16.58 31.52 1.19
N SER A 16 16.63 30.26 0.73
CA SER A 16 16.05 29.83 -0.57
C SER A 16 14.53 29.69 -0.55
N HIS A 17 13.93 29.53 0.62
CA HIS A 17 12.50 29.31 0.76
C HIS A 17 11.95 29.84 2.10
N LEU A 18 10.64 29.97 2.17
CA LEU A 18 9.87 30.37 3.35
C LEU A 18 8.91 29.24 3.72
N VAL A 19 8.58 29.09 5.00
CA VAL A 19 7.56 28.16 5.48
C VAL A 19 6.42 28.94 6.11
N ARG A 20 5.18 28.66 5.68
CA ARG A 20 3.96 29.30 6.20
C ARG A 20 2.90 28.24 6.46
N ASP A 21 2.31 28.27 7.66
CA ASP A 21 1.07 27.52 7.92
C ASP A 21 -0.13 28.32 7.37
N LEU A 22 -1.08 27.59 6.78
CA LEU A 22 -2.25 28.12 6.09
C LEU A 22 -3.52 27.45 6.65
N TRP A 23 -4.61 28.21 6.63
CA TRP A 23 -5.96 27.70 6.86
C TRP A 23 -6.77 27.87 5.59
N ILE A 24 -7.12 26.75 4.96
CA ILE A 24 -7.89 26.72 3.71
C ILE A 24 -9.37 26.61 4.07
N PRO A 25 -10.20 27.64 3.81
CA PRO A 25 -11.63 27.59 4.11
C PRO A 25 -12.38 26.75 3.08
N MET A 26 -13.15 25.77 3.54
CA MET A 26 -14.07 24.99 2.73
C MET A 26 -15.42 25.71 2.62
N PRO A 27 -16.25 25.42 1.58
CA PRO A 27 -17.54 26.08 1.38
C PRO A 27 -18.53 25.94 2.55
N ASP A 28 -18.41 24.89 3.35
CA ASP A 28 -19.24 24.63 4.53
C ASP A 28 -18.74 25.32 5.82
N GLY A 29 -17.64 26.07 5.73
CA GLY A 29 -17.07 26.84 6.84
C GLY A 29 -15.99 26.10 7.63
N VAL A 30 -15.77 24.81 7.39
CA VAL A 30 -14.64 24.06 7.95
C VAL A 30 -13.33 24.56 7.36
N ARG A 31 -12.27 24.59 8.17
CA ARG A 31 -10.94 24.99 7.73
C ARG A 31 -9.98 23.82 7.77
N LEU A 32 -9.27 23.59 6.66
CA LEU A 32 -8.20 22.60 6.58
C LEU A 32 -6.86 23.24 6.91
N HIS A 33 -6.10 22.61 7.79
CA HIS A 33 -4.75 23.01 8.15
C HIS A 33 -3.76 22.53 7.09
N ALA A 34 -2.90 23.43 6.66
CA ALA A 34 -1.89 23.15 5.66
C ALA A 34 -0.57 23.83 6.00
N ARG A 35 0.53 23.26 5.51
CA ARG A 35 1.85 23.88 5.53
C ARG A 35 2.35 24.07 4.11
N ALA A 36 2.83 25.26 3.81
CA ALA A 36 3.37 25.63 2.51
C ALA A 36 4.85 25.99 2.63
N TRP A 37 5.65 25.36 1.78
CA TRP A 37 7.04 25.73 1.51
C TRP A 37 7.06 26.51 0.20
N MET A 38 7.47 27.77 0.28
CA MET A 38 7.35 28.75 -0.81
C MET A 38 8.73 29.27 -1.23
N PRO A 39 8.96 29.60 -2.51
CA PRO A 39 10.18 30.29 -2.94
C PRO A 39 10.39 31.60 -2.16
N ALA A 40 11.65 31.99 -1.94
CA ALA A 40 11.95 33.20 -1.16
C ALA A 40 11.45 34.52 -1.79
N ASP A 41 11.28 34.54 -3.12
CA ASP A 41 10.82 35.67 -3.91
C ASP A 41 9.32 35.61 -4.26
N ILE A 42 8.56 34.72 -3.60
CA ILE A 42 7.14 34.44 -3.88
C ILE A 42 6.23 35.68 -3.83
N ASP A 43 6.57 36.68 -3.01
CA ASP A 43 5.80 37.91 -2.90
C ASP A 43 5.96 38.82 -4.15
N THR A 44 6.92 38.53 -5.03
CA THR A 44 7.19 39.28 -6.27
C THR A 44 7.08 38.44 -7.55
N ALA A 45 7.09 37.11 -7.44
CA ALA A 45 7.02 36.18 -8.56
C ALA A 45 6.08 35.00 -8.21
N PRO A 46 4.87 34.94 -8.81
CA PRO A 46 3.99 33.79 -8.65
C PRO A 46 4.62 32.49 -9.16
N ALA A 47 4.33 31.38 -8.50
CA ALA A 47 4.89 30.06 -8.80
C ALA A 47 3.80 28.98 -8.93
N PRO A 48 4.01 27.93 -9.73
CA PRO A 48 3.14 26.76 -9.75
C PRO A 48 3.11 26.07 -8.38
N VAL A 49 2.01 25.37 -8.10
CA VAL A 49 1.77 24.72 -6.80
C VAL A 49 1.93 23.21 -6.91
N LEU A 50 2.56 22.57 -5.93
CA LEU A 50 2.60 21.12 -5.78
C LEU A 50 1.86 20.72 -4.50
N LEU A 51 0.79 19.94 -4.61
CA LEU A 51 -0.07 19.55 -3.49
C LEU A 51 0.13 18.07 -3.11
N GLU A 52 0.33 17.80 -1.82
CA GLU A 52 0.16 16.49 -1.20
C GLU A 52 -0.97 16.55 -0.15
N TYR A 53 -2.01 15.71 -0.32
CA TYR A 53 -3.28 15.75 0.44
C TYR A 53 -3.63 14.35 0.97
N LEU A 54 -3.52 14.12 2.29
CA LEU A 54 -3.66 12.81 2.93
C LEU A 54 -3.79 12.90 4.48
N PRO A 55 -4.25 11.85 5.20
CA PRO A 55 -4.62 11.92 6.63
C PRO A 55 -3.48 11.72 7.65
N TYR A 56 -2.23 11.61 7.21
CA TYR A 56 -1.09 11.19 8.04
C TYR A 56 -0.34 12.32 8.77
N ARG A 57 -1.05 13.37 9.18
CA ARG A 57 -0.60 14.45 10.09
C ARG A 57 0.74 15.10 9.73
N LEU A 58 0.68 16.33 9.23
CA LEU A 58 1.85 17.07 8.76
C LEU A 58 2.85 17.48 9.87
N ASP A 59 2.46 17.41 11.15
CA ASP A 59 3.25 17.90 12.29
C ASP A 59 4.00 16.81 13.10
N ASP A 60 3.90 15.54 12.70
CA ASP A 60 4.59 14.45 13.41
C ASP A 60 5.16 13.36 12.49
N TRP A 61 4.44 12.27 12.28
CA TRP A 61 4.91 11.06 11.61
C TRP A 61 5.48 11.33 10.22
N THR A 62 4.81 12.19 9.44
CA THR A 62 5.26 12.56 8.09
C THR A 62 6.27 13.71 8.04
N SER A 63 6.44 14.48 9.12
CA SER A 63 7.24 15.72 9.10
C SER A 63 8.71 15.52 8.69
N VAL A 64 9.34 14.40 9.04
CA VAL A 64 10.73 14.10 8.65
C VAL A 64 10.82 13.93 7.13
N ARG A 65 9.96 13.08 6.55
CA ARG A 65 9.85 12.86 5.11
C ARG A 65 9.51 14.16 4.37
N ASP A 66 8.63 14.97 4.93
CA ASP A 66 8.14 16.21 4.34
C ASP A 66 9.27 17.26 4.28
N SER A 67 10.13 17.28 5.30
CA SER A 67 11.30 18.17 5.36
C SER A 67 12.38 17.88 4.30
N GLU A 68 12.36 16.70 3.68
CA GLU A 68 13.32 16.34 2.63
C GLU A 68 12.87 16.79 1.25
N ARG A 69 11.54 16.85 1.02
CA ARG A 69 10.95 17.00 -0.33
C ARG A 69 10.32 18.36 -0.57
N HIS A 70 9.50 18.87 0.35
CA HIS A 70 8.84 20.14 0.13
C HIS A 70 9.83 21.32 0.03
N PRO A 71 10.88 21.41 0.88
CA PRO A 71 11.93 22.42 0.71
C PRO A 71 12.68 22.31 -0.62
N PHE A 72 12.90 21.07 -1.11
CA PHE A 72 13.54 20.85 -2.40
C PHE A 72 12.76 21.55 -3.52
N TYR A 73 11.46 21.30 -3.63
CA TYR A 73 10.65 21.94 -4.67
C TYR A 73 10.52 23.46 -4.47
N ALA A 74 10.43 23.93 -3.23
CA ALA A 74 10.41 25.35 -2.92
C ALA A 74 11.66 26.09 -3.43
N ALA A 75 12.84 25.50 -3.21
CA ALA A 75 14.09 26.03 -3.73
C ALA A 75 14.20 25.99 -5.27
N HIS A 76 13.33 25.24 -5.96
CA HIS A 76 13.25 25.14 -7.42
C HIS A 76 12.03 25.88 -8.00
N GLY A 77 11.47 26.85 -7.27
CA GLY A 77 10.44 27.76 -7.79
C GLY A 77 9.03 27.16 -7.81
N TYR A 78 8.69 26.31 -6.85
CA TYR A 78 7.33 25.79 -6.63
C TYR A 78 6.81 26.19 -5.25
N VAL A 79 5.52 26.46 -5.11
CA VAL A 79 4.87 26.43 -3.80
C VAL A 79 4.46 25.00 -3.50
N SER A 80 5.19 24.32 -2.63
CA SER A 80 4.87 22.95 -2.23
C SER A 80 4.01 22.96 -0.97
N VAL A 81 2.83 22.34 -1.01
CA VAL A 81 1.80 22.43 0.04
C VAL A 81 1.41 21.04 0.52
N ARG A 82 1.45 20.85 1.83
CA ARG A 82 0.97 19.65 2.53
C ARG A 82 -0.32 20.00 3.28
N VAL A 83 -1.39 19.25 3.04
CA VAL A 83 -2.71 19.47 3.67
C VAL A 83 -3.14 18.24 4.45
N ASP A 84 -3.49 18.42 5.72
CA ASP A 84 -4.18 17.39 6.50
C ASP A 84 -5.66 17.38 6.08
N ILE A 85 -6.19 16.21 5.70
CA ILE A 85 -7.59 16.11 5.29
C ILE A 85 -8.53 16.37 6.48
N ARG A 86 -9.79 16.67 6.18
CA ARG A 86 -10.84 16.94 7.17
C ARG A 86 -10.83 15.93 8.32
N GLY A 87 -10.91 16.44 9.55
CA GLY A 87 -10.93 15.66 10.78
C GLY A 87 -9.62 14.98 11.18
N THR A 88 -8.55 15.16 10.41
CA THR A 88 -7.22 14.62 10.71
C THR A 88 -6.24 15.73 11.03
N GLY A 89 -5.16 15.39 11.74
CA GLY A 89 -4.19 16.39 12.20
C GLY A 89 -4.89 17.54 12.93
N SER A 90 -4.53 18.76 12.54
CA SER A 90 -5.12 19.99 13.08
C SER A 90 -6.25 20.56 12.21
N SER A 91 -6.60 19.93 11.08
CA SER A 91 -7.74 20.32 10.25
C SER A 91 -9.05 20.13 10.99
N GLU A 92 -10.00 21.03 10.83
CA GLU A 92 -11.32 20.95 11.46
C GLU A 92 -12.19 19.82 10.86
N GLY A 93 -13.38 19.59 11.44
CA GLY A 93 -14.33 18.58 10.97
C GLY A 93 -14.08 17.16 11.50
N LEU A 94 -14.67 16.18 10.82
CA LEU A 94 -14.65 14.76 11.18
C LEU A 94 -14.09 13.92 10.05
N PHE A 95 -13.36 12.87 10.41
CA PHE A 95 -12.92 11.83 9.48
C PHE A 95 -14.00 10.73 9.46
N GLU A 96 -14.69 10.60 8.34
CA GLU A 96 -15.87 9.73 8.22
C GLU A 96 -15.55 8.36 7.63
N ASP A 97 -14.78 8.33 6.53
CA ASP A 97 -14.48 7.11 5.77
C ASP A 97 -13.24 7.34 4.89
N GLU A 98 -12.68 6.24 4.39
CA GLU A 98 -11.55 6.23 3.46
C GLU A 98 -11.96 6.66 2.04
N TYR A 99 -11.31 7.70 1.50
CA TYR A 99 -11.62 8.36 0.22
C TYR A 99 -13.12 8.67 0.08
N SER A 100 -13.66 9.27 1.13
CA SER A 100 -15.08 9.64 1.20
C SER A 100 -15.45 10.69 0.13
N ALA A 101 -16.74 10.82 -0.15
CA ALA A 101 -17.21 11.89 -1.04
C ALA A 101 -16.85 13.29 -0.51
N ALA A 102 -16.86 13.48 0.82
CA ALA A 102 -16.46 14.73 1.45
C ALA A 102 -14.97 15.02 1.22
N GLU A 103 -14.10 14.02 1.39
CA GLU A 103 -12.67 14.13 1.13
C GLU A 103 -12.39 14.53 -0.32
N LEU A 104 -13.01 13.86 -1.30
CA LEU A 104 -12.82 14.18 -2.72
C LEU A 104 -13.33 15.58 -3.06
N ASN A 105 -14.48 15.99 -2.52
CA ASN A 105 -15.03 17.33 -2.75
C ASN A 105 -14.13 18.42 -2.13
N ASP A 106 -13.65 18.20 -0.90
CA ASP A 106 -12.68 19.10 -0.26
C ASP A 106 -11.39 19.18 -1.09
N GLY A 107 -10.90 18.06 -1.63
CA GLY A 107 -9.74 18.02 -2.51
C GLY A 107 -9.89 18.91 -3.76
N GLU A 108 -11.05 18.89 -4.42
CA GLU A 108 -11.30 19.80 -5.54
C GLU A 108 -11.26 21.28 -5.12
N GLU A 109 -11.89 21.61 -3.99
CA GLU A 109 -11.92 22.98 -3.47
C GLU A 109 -10.53 23.45 -3.03
N VAL A 110 -9.71 22.56 -2.46
CA VAL A 110 -8.31 22.85 -2.14
C VAL A 110 -7.52 23.19 -3.41
N ILE A 111 -7.67 22.40 -4.49
CA ILE A 111 -7.00 22.68 -5.78
C ILE A 111 -7.43 24.05 -6.32
N ARG A 112 -8.74 24.31 -6.38
CA ARG A 112 -9.30 25.60 -6.86
C ARG A 112 -8.80 26.77 -6.01
N TRP A 113 -8.78 26.61 -4.69
CA TRP A 113 -8.31 27.64 -3.77
C TRP A 113 -6.83 27.94 -3.98
N LEU A 114 -5.99 26.91 -4.10
CA LEU A 114 -4.55 27.05 -4.35
C LEU A 114 -4.25 27.70 -5.70
N ALA A 115 -4.97 27.30 -6.76
CA ALA A 115 -4.84 27.91 -8.08
C ALA A 115 -5.22 29.40 -8.09
N ALA A 116 -6.18 29.81 -7.26
CA ALA A 116 -6.68 31.18 -7.20
C ALA A 116 -5.82 32.15 -6.37
N GLN A 117 -4.78 31.68 -5.67
CA GLN A 117 -3.96 32.55 -4.83
C GLN A 117 -3.12 33.52 -5.66
N PRO A 118 -2.88 34.76 -5.17
CA PRO A 118 -2.12 35.77 -5.92
C PRO A 118 -0.65 35.38 -6.15
N TRP A 119 -0.13 34.46 -5.34
CA TRP A 119 1.22 33.89 -5.47
C TRP A 119 1.26 32.62 -6.33
N SER A 120 0.12 32.18 -6.87
CA SER A 120 0.01 31.00 -7.74
C SER A 120 0.00 31.41 -9.21
N THR A 121 0.58 30.59 -10.07
CA THR A 121 0.41 30.74 -11.54
C THR A 121 -0.93 30.22 -12.05
N GLY A 122 -1.76 29.64 -11.17
CA GLY A 122 -3.00 28.95 -11.53
C GLY A 122 -2.80 27.49 -11.93
N ARG A 123 -1.56 27.03 -12.05
CA ARG A 123 -1.21 25.64 -12.37
C ARG A 123 -0.85 24.86 -11.11
N VAL A 124 -1.54 23.76 -10.87
CA VAL A 124 -1.36 22.87 -9.73
C VAL A 124 -0.93 21.49 -10.23
N GLY A 125 0.10 20.94 -9.60
CA GLY A 125 0.42 19.51 -9.67
C GLY A 125 0.09 18.82 -8.36
N MET A 126 -0.20 17.52 -8.41
CA MET A 126 -0.43 16.70 -7.21
C MET A 126 0.50 15.52 -7.15
N PHE A 127 0.97 15.18 -5.95
CA PHE A 127 1.76 13.97 -5.75
C PHE A 127 1.47 13.33 -4.41
N GLY A 128 1.84 12.06 -4.30
CA GLY A 128 1.78 11.35 -3.05
C GLY A 128 2.12 9.89 -3.21
N ILE A 129 2.31 9.23 -2.07
CA ILE A 129 2.45 7.79 -1.97
C ILE A 129 1.25 7.21 -1.24
N SER A 130 0.83 5.99 -1.61
CA SER A 130 -0.29 5.32 -0.95
C SER A 130 -1.52 6.23 -1.06
N TRP A 131 -2.22 6.50 0.04
CA TRP A 131 -3.31 7.48 0.12
C TRP A 131 -3.11 8.77 -0.68
N GLY A 132 -1.94 9.41 -0.60
CA GLY A 132 -1.68 10.62 -1.39
C GLY A 132 -1.62 10.35 -2.90
N GLY A 133 -1.12 9.18 -3.31
CA GLY A 133 -1.13 8.72 -4.69
C GLY A 133 -2.55 8.44 -5.19
N PHE A 134 -3.34 7.69 -4.41
CA PHE A 134 -4.76 7.44 -4.70
C PHE A 134 -5.52 8.75 -4.87
N ASN A 135 -5.40 9.68 -3.90
CA ASN A 135 -6.05 10.99 -3.96
C ASN A 135 -5.63 11.79 -5.20
N SER A 136 -4.34 11.79 -5.55
CA SER A 136 -3.87 12.48 -6.76
C SER A 136 -4.54 11.93 -8.02
N LEU A 137 -4.72 10.62 -8.10
CA LEU A 137 -5.32 9.96 -9.24
C LEU A 137 -6.85 10.12 -9.28
N GLN A 138 -7.52 10.00 -8.15
CA GLN A 138 -8.97 10.20 -8.00
C GLN A 138 -9.36 11.65 -8.32
N LEU A 139 -8.60 12.64 -7.86
CA LEU A 139 -8.86 14.05 -8.16
C LEU A 139 -8.54 14.38 -9.62
N ALA A 140 -7.53 13.75 -10.22
CA ALA A 140 -7.27 13.87 -11.65
C ALA A 140 -8.40 13.28 -12.51
N GLU A 141 -9.00 12.15 -12.09
CA GLU A 141 -10.15 11.53 -12.78
C GLU A 141 -11.35 12.46 -12.85
N ARG A 142 -11.55 13.27 -11.82
CA ARG A 142 -12.65 14.24 -11.72
C ARG A 142 -12.45 15.48 -12.61
N GLY A 143 -11.31 15.61 -13.28
CA GLY A 143 -11.05 16.67 -14.26
C GLY A 143 -11.04 18.08 -13.65
N VAL A 144 -10.47 18.23 -12.45
CA VAL A 144 -10.45 19.51 -11.73
C VAL A 144 -9.64 20.56 -12.51
N GLU A 145 -10.28 21.69 -12.84
CA GLU A 145 -9.62 22.80 -13.51
C GLU A 145 -8.41 23.32 -12.69
N GLY A 146 -7.27 23.46 -13.36
CA GLY A 146 -6.01 23.86 -12.74
C GLY A 146 -5.12 22.70 -12.29
N LEU A 147 -5.59 21.44 -12.33
CA LEU A 147 -4.75 20.26 -12.09
C LEU A 147 -4.12 19.76 -13.41
N ASP A 148 -2.87 20.15 -13.64
CA ASP A 148 -2.19 19.96 -14.93
C ASP A 148 -1.30 18.70 -14.99
N ALA A 149 -0.78 18.25 -13.84
CA ALA A 149 0.09 17.06 -13.77
C ALA A 149 0.00 16.35 -12.41
N ILE A 150 0.20 15.03 -12.41
CA ILE A 150 0.31 14.24 -11.18
C ILE A 150 1.52 13.29 -11.21
N VAL A 151 2.00 12.97 -10.01
CA VAL A 151 2.95 11.87 -9.76
C VAL A 151 2.30 10.94 -8.73
N THR A 152 1.83 9.80 -9.18
CA THR A 152 1.13 8.82 -8.34
C THR A 152 2.08 7.67 -7.99
N VAL A 153 2.39 7.50 -6.70
CA VAL A 153 3.40 6.54 -6.21
C VAL A 153 2.73 5.45 -5.39
N CYS A 154 3.01 4.18 -5.71
CA CYS A 154 2.50 3.00 -4.99
C CYS A 154 1.03 3.16 -4.59
N SER A 155 0.15 3.23 -5.58
CA SER A 155 -1.28 3.49 -5.43
C SER A 155 -2.11 2.57 -6.34
N THR A 156 -3.38 2.33 -6.03
CA THR A 156 -4.30 1.63 -6.95
C THR A 156 -5.31 2.57 -7.62
N ASP A 157 -5.65 2.23 -8.86
CA ASP A 157 -6.74 2.82 -9.65
C ASP A 157 -8.06 2.06 -9.50
N ASP A 158 -8.04 0.88 -8.86
CA ASP A 158 -9.21 0.09 -8.47
C ASP A 158 -9.14 -0.22 -6.96
N ARG A 159 -10.05 0.33 -6.17
CA ARG A 159 -10.09 0.16 -4.71
C ARG A 159 -10.59 -1.21 -4.24
N TYR A 160 -11.24 -1.97 -5.12
CA TYR A 160 -11.74 -3.29 -4.73
C TYR A 160 -10.66 -4.36 -4.92
N ASP A 161 -10.24 -4.57 -6.17
CA ASP A 161 -9.27 -5.61 -6.51
C ASP A 161 -7.89 -4.98 -6.63
N ASN A 162 -6.92 -5.50 -5.87
CA ASN A 162 -5.57 -4.95 -5.75
C ASN A 162 -5.44 -3.74 -4.79
N ASP A 163 -6.26 -3.73 -3.74
CA ASP A 163 -6.15 -2.85 -2.56
C ASP A 163 -5.95 -3.69 -1.28
N VAL A 164 -5.79 -3.06 -0.11
CA VAL A 164 -5.64 -3.72 1.22
C VAL A 164 -6.85 -4.56 1.63
N HIS A 165 -7.96 -4.44 0.90
CA HIS A 165 -9.25 -5.02 1.20
C HIS A 165 -9.43 -6.40 0.55
N TYR A 166 -9.36 -6.46 -0.79
CA TYR A 166 -9.62 -7.67 -1.55
C TYR A 166 -8.54 -7.94 -2.60
N MET A 167 -8.26 -9.23 -2.80
CA MET A 167 -7.43 -9.72 -3.89
C MET A 167 -8.11 -10.91 -4.55
N GLY A 168 -8.40 -10.80 -5.86
CA GLY A 168 -9.18 -11.78 -6.59
C GLY A 168 -10.60 -11.95 -6.04
N GLY A 169 -11.12 -10.89 -5.40
CA GLY A 169 -12.39 -10.86 -4.68
C GLY A 169 -12.44 -11.72 -3.42
N ALA A 170 -11.30 -12.14 -2.89
CA ALA A 170 -11.18 -12.75 -1.57
C ALA A 170 -10.81 -11.67 -0.53
N VAL A 171 -11.36 -11.77 0.69
CA VAL A 171 -11.01 -10.86 1.80
C VAL A 171 -9.56 -11.09 2.20
N LEU A 172 -8.76 -10.03 2.22
CA LEU A 172 -7.40 -10.08 2.76
C LEU A 172 -7.45 -10.18 4.28
N GLY A 173 -7.14 -11.36 4.81
CA GLY A 173 -7.14 -11.59 6.26
C GLY A 173 -5.99 -10.88 6.98
N ILE A 174 -4.87 -10.69 6.27
CA ILE A 174 -3.67 -10.07 6.80
C ILE A 174 -3.87 -8.55 6.86
N ASP A 175 -4.13 -7.91 5.73
CA ASP A 175 -3.99 -6.46 5.65
C ASP A 175 -5.29 -5.68 5.86
N MET A 176 -6.47 -6.22 5.52
CA MET A 176 -7.72 -5.54 5.84
C MET A 176 -7.86 -5.31 7.36
N ALA A 177 -7.49 -6.32 8.14
CA ALA A 177 -7.53 -6.25 9.60
C ALA A 177 -6.43 -5.31 10.16
N ALA A 178 -5.20 -5.42 9.65
CA ALA A 178 -4.08 -4.58 10.06
C ALA A 178 -4.33 -3.11 9.73
N TRP A 179 -4.81 -2.82 8.52
CA TRP A 179 -5.11 -1.46 8.07
C TRP A 179 -6.27 -0.85 8.83
N ALA A 180 -7.34 -1.61 9.09
CA ALA A 180 -8.44 -1.15 9.94
C ALA A 180 -7.97 -0.76 11.35
N GLY A 181 -7.10 -1.59 11.95
CA GLY A 181 -6.49 -1.30 13.26
C GLY A 181 -5.61 -0.06 13.25
N THR A 182 -4.78 0.09 12.20
CA THR A 182 -3.94 1.27 11.97
C THR A 182 -4.77 2.53 11.84
N MET A 183 -5.81 2.53 11.00
CA MET A 183 -6.67 3.69 10.80
C MET A 183 -7.50 4.04 12.05
N LEU A 184 -7.95 3.04 12.82
CA LEU A 184 -8.58 3.29 14.11
C LEU A 184 -7.61 4.03 15.06
N ALA A 185 -6.36 3.59 15.16
CA ALA A 185 -5.33 4.26 15.97
C ALA A 185 -5.03 5.67 15.45
N PHE A 186 -4.85 5.81 14.13
CA PHE A 186 -4.44 7.05 13.49
C PHE A 186 -5.50 8.15 13.58
N ALA A 187 -6.78 7.81 13.34
CA ALA A 187 -7.91 8.73 13.47
C ALA A 187 -8.23 9.09 14.93
N SER A 188 -7.75 8.30 15.91
CA SER A 188 -7.94 8.57 17.34
C SER A 188 -6.99 9.63 17.92
N ARG A 189 -6.01 10.13 17.15
CA ARG A 189 -4.99 11.08 17.64
C ARG A 189 -5.58 12.49 17.85
N PRO A 190 -5.14 13.23 18.89
CA PRO A 190 -5.62 14.59 19.15
C PRO A 190 -5.12 15.59 18.10
N PRO A 191 -5.85 16.68 17.78
CA PRO A 191 -5.25 17.82 17.09
C PRO A 191 -4.10 18.40 17.91
N ARG A 192 -3.14 19.10 17.27
CA ARG A 192 -2.01 19.72 17.98
C ARG A 192 -2.50 20.92 18.81
N PRO A 193 -2.33 20.94 20.15
CA PRO A 193 -2.68 22.11 20.96
C PRO A 193 -1.91 23.37 20.55
N GLU A 194 -0.69 23.21 20.02
CA GLU A 194 0.13 24.32 19.50
C GLU A 194 -0.51 25.03 18.30
N VAL A 195 -1.44 24.35 17.61
CA VAL A 195 -2.14 24.84 16.42
C VAL A 195 -3.55 25.30 16.76
N VAL A 196 -4.32 24.48 17.49
CA VAL A 196 -5.75 24.74 17.75
C VAL A 196 -6.04 25.42 19.10
N GLY A 197 -5.02 25.59 19.95
CA GLY A 197 -5.12 26.27 21.23
C GLY A 197 -5.93 25.52 22.29
N GLU A 198 -6.57 26.27 23.20
CA GLU A 198 -7.24 25.73 24.39
C GLU A 198 -8.44 24.81 24.07
N SER A 199 -9.00 24.88 22.86
CA SER A 199 -10.11 24.03 22.40
C SER A 199 -9.71 22.60 22.02
N TRP A 200 -8.41 22.24 22.07
CA TRP A 200 -7.94 20.94 21.59
C TRP A 200 -8.63 19.74 22.26
N LEU A 201 -8.90 19.81 23.58
CA LEU A 201 -9.60 18.75 24.31
C LEU A 201 -11.07 18.60 23.88
N GLU A 202 -11.74 19.72 23.64
CA GLU A 202 -13.13 19.72 23.18
C GLU A 202 -13.24 19.10 21.79
N ILE A 203 -12.39 19.54 20.86
CA ILE A 203 -12.30 19.00 19.50
C ILE A 203 -11.97 17.50 19.55
N TRP A 204 -11.02 17.11 20.39
CA TRP A 204 -10.62 15.70 20.49
C TRP A 204 -11.73 14.81 21.04
N ARG A 205 -12.44 15.25 22.08
CA ARG A 205 -13.62 14.54 22.61
C ARG A 205 -14.69 14.37 21.56
N GLU A 206 -15.02 15.44 20.83
CA GLU A 206 -16.03 15.38 19.76
C GLU A 206 -15.64 14.36 18.67
N ARG A 207 -14.37 14.37 18.22
CA ARG A 207 -13.88 13.40 17.24
C ARG A 207 -14.01 11.96 17.75
N LEU A 208 -13.54 11.69 18.96
CA LEU A 208 -13.60 10.34 19.53
C LEU A 208 -15.02 9.88 19.83
N GLU A 209 -15.95 10.78 20.14
CA GLU A 209 -17.37 10.47 20.32
C GLU A 209 -18.05 10.09 19.00
N LYS A 210 -17.65 10.71 17.89
CA LYS A 210 -18.24 10.50 16.56
C LYS A 210 -17.47 9.53 15.66
N GLN A 211 -16.30 9.07 16.09
CA GLN A 211 -15.48 8.13 15.34
C GLN A 211 -16.20 6.79 15.18
N GLU A 212 -16.14 6.22 13.98
CA GLU A 212 -16.61 4.87 13.69
C GLU A 212 -15.48 4.02 13.10
N PRO A 213 -15.35 2.72 13.46
CA PRO A 213 -14.37 1.83 12.85
C PRO A 213 -14.69 1.52 11.38
N LEU A 214 -13.66 1.43 10.53
CA LEU A 214 -13.82 1.22 9.09
C LEU A 214 -14.04 -0.25 8.69
N ALA A 215 -13.47 -1.22 9.43
CA ALA A 215 -13.56 -2.64 9.09
C ALA A 215 -15.00 -3.16 8.87
N PRO A 216 -16.02 -2.83 9.70
CA PRO A 216 -17.40 -3.23 9.44
C PRO A 216 -17.96 -2.70 8.12
N VAL A 217 -17.57 -1.49 7.72
CA VAL A 217 -18.00 -0.88 6.45
C VAL A 217 -17.39 -1.68 5.30
N TRP A 218 -16.07 -1.85 5.27
CA TRP A 218 -15.37 -2.59 4.20
C TRP A 218 -15.87 -4.03 4.04
N LEU A 219 -16.10 -4.73 5.16
CA LEU A 219 -16.63 -6.10 5.16
C LEU A 219 -18.10 -6.19 4.73
N SER A 220 -18.85 -5.09 4.78
CA SER A 220 -20.24 -5.06 4.29
C SER A 220 -20.33 -4.95 2.78
N HIS A 221 -19.22 -4.58 2.11
CA HIS A 221 -19.11 -4.43 0.67
C HIS A 221 -18.22 -5.53 0.06
N GLN A 222 -18.66 -6.80 0.15
CA GLN A 222 -17.90 -7.96 -0.37
C GLN A 222 -17.97 -8.11 -1.90
N GLU A 223 -18.81 -7.34 -2.58
CA GLU A 223 -18.89 -7.20 -4.03
C GLU A 223 -18.33 -5.84 -4.44
N ARG A 224 -17.82 -5.73 -5.68
CA ARG A 224 -17.40 -4.46 -6.29
C ARG A 224 -18.60 -3.59 -6.69
N ASP A 225 -19.32 -3.12 -5.67
CA ASP A 225 -20.49 -2.27 -5.78
C ASP A 225 -20.11 -0.77 -5.85
N ASP A 226 -21.11 0.11 -5.71
CA ASP A 226 -20.95 1.56 -5.83
C ASP A 226 -20.01 2.15 -4.76
N TYR A 227 -19.82 1.49 -3.62
CA TYR A 227 -18.88 1.93 -2.59
C TYR A 227 -17.45 1.97 -3.15
N TRP A 228 -17.02 0.86 -3.77
CA TRP A 228 -15.67 0.73 -4.33
C TRP A 228 -15.50 1.54 -5.61
N ARG A 229 -16.53 1.56 -6.47
CA ARG A 229 -16.48 2.29 -7.76
C ARG A 229 -16.23 3.79 -7.56
N ARG A 230 -16.87 4.41 -6.57
CA ARG A 230 -16.78 5.86 -6.32
C ARG A 230 -15.34 6.37 -6.12
N GLY A 231 -14.46 5.57 -5.53
CA GLY A 231 -13.06 5.94 -5.29
C GLY A 231 -12.07 5.28 -6.25
N SER A 232 -12.54 4.71 -7.36
CA SER A 232 -11.68 3.99 -8.32
C SER A 232 -11.51 4.82 -9.60
N ALA A 233 -10.31 5.33 -9.82
CA ALA A 233 -10.01 6.15 -11.01
C ALA A 233 -10.15 5.38 -12.33
N CYS A 234 -10.11 4.04 -12.30
CA CYS A 234 -10.32 3.21 -13.47
C CYS A 234 -11.74 3.29 -14.06
N GLU A 235 -12.71 3.86 -13.33
CA GLU A 235 -14.06 4.07 -13.85
C GLU A 235 -14.12 5.12 -14.98
N ASN A 236 -13.14 6.03 -15.06
CA ASN A 236 -13.17 7.14 -16.02
C ASN A 236 -11.77 7.68 -16.38
N TYR A 237 -10.91 6.84 -16.94
CA TYR A 237 -9.64 7.31 -17.51
C TYR A 237 -9.77 8.47 -18.51
N PRO A 238 -10.82 8.57 -19.36
CA PRO A 238 -10.99 9.72 -20.25
C PRO A 238 -11.16 11.07 -19.54
N GLY A 239 -11.55 11.09 -18.26
CA GLY A 239 -11.63 12.30 -17.44
C GLY A 239 -10.26 12.84 -17.00
N ILE A 240 -9.22 12.01 -17.05
CA ILE A 240 -7.86 12.39 -16.64
C ILE A 240 -7.19 13.16 -17.77
N SER A 241 -7.24 14.49 -17.69
CA SER A 241 -6.53 15.41 -18.59
C SER A 241 -5.11 15.73 -18.13
N ALA A 242 -4.83 15.60 -16.82
CA ALA A 242 -3.53 15.85 -16.24
C ALA A 242 -2.47 14.89 -16.80
N ALA A 243 -1.25 15.37 -16.98
CA ALA A 243 -0.12 14.50 -17.31
C ALA A 243 0.17 13.55 -16.12
N VAL A 244 0.29 12.24 -16.35
CA VAL A 244 0.50 11.25 -15.28
C VAL A 244 1.89 10.61 -15.33
N LEU A 245 2.66 10.75 -14.23
CA LEU A 245 3.81 9.89 -13.96
C LEU A 245 3.40 8.81 -12.95
N ALA A 246 3.27 7.57 -13.40
CA ALA A 246 2.91 6.42 -12.56
C ALA A 246 4.16 5.72 -12.02
N VAL A 247 4.24 5.57 -10.70
CA VAL A 247 5.44 5.03 -10.03
C VAL A 247 5.06 3.90 -9.11
N GLY A 248 5.81 2.80 -9.14
CA GLY A 248 5.59 1.66 -8.24
C GLY A 248 6.87 0.88 -7.97
N GLY A 249 6.76 -0.11 -7.09
CA GLY A 249 7.85 -1.01 -6.74
C GLY A 249 7.45 -2.48 -6.87
N TRP A 250 8.38 -3.35 -7.24
CA TRP A 250 8.09 -4.78 -7.40
C TRP A 250 7.76 -5.48 -6.09
N ALA A 251 8.28 -4.99 -4.96
CA ALA A 251 7.91 -5.52 -3.66
C ALA A 251 6.57 -4.93 -3.15
N ASP A 252 6.10 -3.82 -3.72
CA ASP A 252 4.82 -3.19 -3.39
C ASP A 252 3.63 -3.92 -4.06
N PRO A 253 2.45 -4.07 -3.42
CA PRO A 253 1.32 -4.78 -4.04
C PRO A 253 0.61 -4.00 -5.17
N TYR A 254 0.85 -2.69 -5.33
CA TYR A 254 0.09 -1.85 -6.25
C TYR A 254 0.69 -1.67 -7.65
N HIS A 255 1.76 -2.39 -7.98
CA HIS A 255 2.46 -2.18 -9.24
C HIS A 255 1.66 -2.54 -10.50
N ASP A 256 0.56 -3.31 -10.41
CA ASP A 256 -0.35 -3.56 -11.54
C ASP A 256 -1.00 -2.28 -12.08
N THR A 257 -1.23 -1.31 -11.20
CA THR A 257 -1.79 0.01 -11.55
C THR A 257 -0.94 0.72 -12.58
N VAL A 258 0.38 0.59 -12.50
CA VAL A 258 1.30 1.25 -13.43
C VAL A 258 1.06 0.77 -14.86
N PHE A 259 0.86 -0.54 -15.04
CA PHE A 259 0.53 -1.12 -16.34
C PHE A 259 -0.86 -0.68 -16.82
N ARG A 260 -1.87 -0.68 -15.93
CA ARG A 260 -3.23 -0.26 -16.30
C ARG A 260 -3.30 1.20 -16.73
N LEU A 261 -2.58 2.10 -16.06
CA LEU A 261 -2.49 3.52 -16.43
C LEU A 261 -1.79 3.71 -17.78
N LEU A 262 -0.66 3.03 -18.01
CA LEU A 262 0.03 3.03 -19.29
C LEU A 262 -0.76 2.43 -20.44
N GLU A 263 -1.76 1.59 -20.17
CA GLU A 263 -2.61 1.02 -21.21
C GLU A 263 -3.81 1.91 -21.52
N ASN A 264 -4.43 2.53 -20.50
CA ASN A 264 -5.76 3.13 -20.63
C ASN A 264 -5.82 4.67 -20.65
N LEU A 265 -4.84 5.37 -20.08
CA LEU A 265 -4.83 6.85 -20.09
C LEU A 265 -4.71 7.46 -21.51
N PRO A 266 -5.53 8.46 -21.87
CA PRO A 266 -5.48 9.06 -23.21
C PRO A 266 -4.39 10.15 -23.37
N GLY A 267 -3.95 10.75 -22.26
CA GLY A 267 -3.05 11.91 -22.22
C GLY A 267 -1.58 11.56 -22.04
N PRO A 268 -0.72 12.58 -21.83
CA PRO A 268 0.70 12.39 -21.58
C PRO A 268 0.92 11.50 -20.34
N ARG A 269 1.69 10.44 -20.52
CA ARG A 269 1.94 9.45 -19.46
C ARG A 269 3.32 8.85 -19.57
N LYS A 270 3.95 8.61 -18.42
CA LYS A 270 5.20 7.86 -18.28
C LYS A 270 5.12 7.00 -17.02
N ALA A 271 5.94 5.96 -16.97
CA ALA A 271 5.97 5.05 -15.84
C ALA A 271 7.38 4.71 -15.35
N LEU A 272 7.47 4.42 -14.06
CA LEU A 272 8.68 4.00 -13.38
C LEU A 272 8.36 2.84 -12.42
N LEU A 273 8.97 1.68 -12.64
CA LEU A 273 8.83 0.51 -11.77
C LEU A 273 10.21 0.04 -11.30
N GLY A 274 10.52 0.24 -10.03
CA GLY A 274 11.79 -0.18 -9.44
C GLY A 274 11.66 -1.44 -8.57
N PRO A 275 12.75 -1.88 -7.93
CA PRO A 275 12.73 -3.03 -7.01
C PRO A 275 11.99 -2.74 -5.70
N TRP A 276 11.63 -1.48 -5.44
CA TRP A 276 11.29 -0.93 -4.14
C TRP A 276 10.08 -1.59 -3.45
N SER A 277 10.08 -1.46 -2.13
CA SER A 277 8.96 -1.70 -1.23
C SER A 277 7.96 -0.52 -1.25
N HIS A 278 6.99 -0.47 -0.34
CA HIS A 278 5.98 0.60 -0.27
C HIS A 278 6.58 1.94 0.22
N GLN A 279 7.38 2.57 -0.63
CA GLN A 279 8.13 3.80 -0.35
C GLN A 279 8.38 4.63 -1.61
N TYR A 280 8.80 5.89 -1.42
CA TYR A 280 9.30 6.68 -2.54
C TYR A 280 10.66 6.13 -3.02
N PRO A 281 10.96 6.18 -4.33
CA PRO A 281 12.17 5.62 -4.91
C PRO A 281 13.51 6.19 -4.39
N ASP A 282 13.47 7.39 -3.80
CA ASP A 282 14.61 8.07 -3.20
C ASP A 282 14.84 7.65 -1.75
N ARG A 283 13.83 7.17 -1.00
CA ARG A 283 13.88 7.02 0.47
C ARG A 283 15.00 6.11 1.01
N GLY A 284 15.55 5.23 0.17
CA GLY A 284 16.71 4.42 0.50
C GLY A 284 16.43 3.26 1.46
N LEU A 285 15.17 2.92 1.73
CA LEU A 285 14.87 1.67 2.44
C LEU A 285 15.03 0.49 1.49
N ALA A 286 15.16 -0.71 2.07
CA ALA A 286 15.26 -1.92 1.30
C ALA A 286 13.94 -2.27 0.56
N PRO A 287 14.01 -2.92 -0.61
CA PRO A 287 15.23 -3.14 -1.38
C PRO A 287 15.55 -1.98 -2.33
N GLY A 288 16.82 -1.68 -2.49
CA GLY A 288 17.36 -0.80 -3.52
C GLY A 288 17.67 -1.52 -4.85
N PRO A 289 18.36 -0.84 -5.79
CA PRO A 289 18.93 0.51 -5.62
C PRO A 289 17.86 1.62 -5.63
N GLY A 290 18.07 2.65 -4.80
CA GLY A 290 17.32 3.90 -4.88
C GLY A 290 17.81 4.80 -6.01
N ILE A 291 17.00 5.78 -6.42
CA ILE A 291 17.32 6.70 -7.54
C ILE A 291 17.10 8.17 -7.14
N ASP A 292 17.64 9.10 -7.92
CA ASP A 292 17.33 10.55 -7.83
C ASP A 292 15.89 10.86 -8.24
N PHE A 293 14.93 10.44 -7.42
CA PHE A 293 13.51 10.63 -7.70
C PHE A 293 13.10 12.11 -7.65
N LEU A 294 13.73 12.90 -6.79
CA LEU A 294 13.51 14.35 -6.75
C LEU A 294 13.92 15.02 -8.06
N GLY A 295 15.01 14.59 -8.69
CA GLY A 295 15.43 15.05 -10.01
C GLY A 295 14.47 14.63 -11.12
N GLU A 296 14.04 13.37 -11.11
CA GLU A 296 13.09 12.85 -12.11
C GLU A 296 11.74 13.57 -12.06
N THR A 297 11.21 13.77 -10.86
CA THR A 297 9.94 14.50 -10.66
C THR A 297 10.09 15.98 -10.95
N LEU A 298 11.22 16.62 -10.64
CA LEU A 298 11.46 18.01 -11.02
C LEU A 298 11.38 18.23 -12.54
N ARG A 299 12.03 17.36 -13.34
CA ARG A 299 11.93 17.40 -14.82
C ARG A 299 10.48 17.29 -15.29
N TRP A 300 9.69 16.46 -14.62
CA TRP A 300 8.27 16.28 -14.90
C TRP A 300 7.46 17.54 -14.59
N TRP A 301 7.66 18.12 -13.41
CA TRP A 301 6.98 19.35 -13.00
C TRP A 301 7.34 20.53 -13.90
N ASP A 302 8.62 20.72 -14.21
CA ASP A 302 9.09 21.85 -15.03
C ASP A 302 8.47 21.76 -16.43
N ARG A 303 8.30 20.55 -16.97
CA ARG A 303 7.65 20.37 -18.27
C ARG A 303 6.17 20.76 -18.26
N TRP A 304 5.41 20.29 -17.28
CA TRP A 304 3.94 20.38 -17.32
C TRP A 304 3.37 21.60 -16.59
N LEU A 305 4.12 22.17 -15.65
CA LEU A 305 3.69 23.32 -14.84
C LEU A 305 4.42 24.61 -15.21
N LYS A 306 5.57 24.54 -15.92
CA LYS A 306 6.32 25.71 -16.40
C LYS A 306 6.55 25.74 -17.91
N ASP A 307 6.09 24.72 -18.63
CA ASP A 307 6.27 24.58 -20.09
C ASP A 307 7.76 24.53 -20.53
N GLU A 308 8.66 24.08 -19.65
CA GLU A 308 10.09 23.96 -19.95
C GLU A 308 10.42 22.68 -20.75
N ASP A 309 11.36 22.77 -21.69
CA ASP A 309 11.82 21.60 -22.45
C ASP A 309 12.84 20.78 -21.64
N THR A 310 12.33 19.81 -20.86
CA THR A 310 13.13 18.91 -20.01
C THR A 310 13.41 17.54 -20.64
N GLY A 311 12.91 17.33 -21.86
CA GLY A 311 13.01 16.08 -22.60
C GLY A 311 12.18 14.89 -22.09
N VAL A 312 11.39 15.05 -21.01
CA VAL A 312 10.61 13.94 -20.41
C VAL A 312 9.59 13.30 -21.35
N GLU A 313 9.14 14.02 -22.37
CA GLU A 313 8.25 13.47 -23.41
C GLU A 313 8.96 12.41 -24.26
N GLN A 314 10.30 12.46 -24.36
CA GLN A 314 11.12 11.50 -25.09
C GLN A 314 11.63 10.34 -24.22
N ASP A 315 11.45 10.39 -22.90
CA ASP A 315 11.75 9.25 -22.04
C ASP A 315 10.91 8.02 -22.47
N PRO A 316 11.40 6.78 -22.27
CA PRO A 316 10.60 5.59 -22.55
C PRO A 316 9.27 5.60 -21.78
N ASP A 317 8.20 5.07 -22.40
CA ASP A 317 6.89 4.97 -21.75
C ASP A 317 6.96 4.23 -20.41
N LEU A 318 7.74 3.14 -20.36
CA LEU A 318 8.01 2.39 -19.14
C LEU A 318 9.52 2.29 -18.90
N ARG A 319 9.98 2.78 -17.75
CA ARG A 319 11.33 2.54 -17.23
C ARG A 319 11.20 1.56 -16.07
N VAL A 320 11.78 0.37 -16.22
CA VAL A 320 11.49 -0.77 -15.33
C VAL A 320 12.73 -1.53 -14.92
N TRP A 321 12.81 -1.91 -13.64
CA TRP A 321 13.80 -2.83 -13.13
C TRP A 321 13.42 -4.26 -13.51
N ILE A 322 14.29 -5.01 -14.18
CA ILE A 322 14.09 -6.44 -14.42
C ILE A 322 14.95 -7.19 -13.39
N GLY A 323 14.30 -7.83 -12.43
CA GLY A 323 14.97 -8.61 -11.39
C GLY A 323 15.62 -9.87 -11.94
N GLU A 324 16.70 -10.31 -11.32
CA GLU A 324 17.35 -11.59 -11.62
C GLU A 324 17.12 -12.64 -10.53
N SER A 325 17.36 -13.91 -10.89
CA SER A 325 17.39 -15.01 -9.93
C SER A 325 18.37 -14.78 -8.79
N GLU A 326 17.86 -14.81 -7.56
CA GLU A 326 18.63 -14.69 -6.34
C GLU A 326 18.12 -15.70 -5.29
N PRO A 327 18.95 -16.15 -4.34
CA PRO A 327 18.49 -16.98 -3.24
C PRO A 327 17.35 -16.30 -2.46
N PRO A 328 16.31 -17.04 -2.03
CA PRO A 328 15.20 -16.46 -1.27
C PRO A 328 15.66 -15.93 0.09
N ALA A 329 15.27 -14.71 0.41
CA ALA A 329 15.56 -14.03 1.66
C ALA A 329 14.39 -13.11 2.04
N THR A 330 14.23 -12.87 3.34
CA THR A 330 13.19 -11.97 3.87
C THR A 330 13.57 -10.49 3.80
N TYR A 331 14.82 -10.20 3.44
CA TYR A 331 15.39 -8.87 3.31
C TYR A 331 16.49 -8.88 2.25
N TYR A 332 16.46 -7.89 1.38
CA TYR A 332 17.52 -7.60 0.42
C TYR A 332 17.87 -6.12 0.52
N ALA A 333 19.13 -5.79 0.82
CA ALA A 333 19.54 -4.38 0.81
C ALA A 333 19.37 -3.77 -0.59
N GLU A 334 19.79 -4.52 -1.61
CA GLU A 334 19.54 -4.23 -3.03
C GLU A 334 19.11 -5.53 -3.73
N ARG A 335 18.28 -5.42 -4.78
CA ARG A 335 17.98 -6.54 -5.67
C ARG A 335 19.01 -6.61 -6.79
N ALA A 336 19.36 -7.83 -7.19
CA ALA A 336 20.03 -8.05 -8.47
C ALA A 336 19.06 -7.80 -9.62
N GLY A 337 19.60 -7.28 -10.72
CA GLY A 337 18.81 -6.89 -11.88
C GLY A 337 19.43 -5.74 -12.65
N ARG A 338 18.61 -5.15 -13.52
CA ARG A 338 18.99 -4.03 -14.37
C ARG A 338 17.80 -3.20 -14.78
N TRP A 339 18.02 -1.92 -15.05
CA TRP A 339 17.03 -1.06 -15.67
C TRP A 339 16.83 -1.40 -17.16
N ALA A 340 15.60 -1.24 -17.62
CA ALA A 340 15.13 -1.39 -18.99
C ALA A 340 14.22 -0.22 -19.36
N GLY A 341 14.46 0.43 -20.49
CA GLY A 341 13.54 1.40 -21.08
C GLY A 341 12.71 0.79 -22.19
N ILE A 342 11.38 0.86 -22.10
CA ILE A 342 10.44 0.35 -23.10
C ILE A 342 9.77 1.56 -23.76
N PRO A 343 10.13 1.91 -25.02
CA PRO A 343 9.76 3.19 -25.61
C PRO A 343 8.27 3.35 -25.86
N GLU A 344 7.61 2.29 -26.34
CA GLU A 344 6.18 2.29 -26.63
C GLU A 344 5.50 1.13 -25.91
N TRP A 345 4.78 1.41 -24.82
CA TRP A 345 3.98 0.39 -24.15
C TRP A 345 2.58 0.32 -24.78
N ARG A 346 2.42 -0.49 -25.83
CA ARG A 346 1.16 -0.56 -26.60
C ARG A 346 0.18 -1.66 -26.15
N ARG A 347 0.61 -2.58 -25.26
CA ARG A 347 -0.14 -3.60 -24.49
C ARG A 347 0.85 -4.67 -24.00
N ALA A 348 0.43 -5.52 -23.06
CA ALA A 348 1.20 -6.68 -22.59
C ALA A 348 1.85 -7.51 -23.73
N PRO A 349 3.07 -8.06 -23.52
CA PRO A 349 3.77 -8.89 -24.50
C PRO A 349 2.95 -10.09 -25.00
N GLU A 350 3.35 -10.66 -26.14
CA GLU A 350 2.79 -11.94 -26.60
C GLU A 350 2.90 -13.01 -25.50
N THR A 351 1.78 -13.68 -25.24
CA THR A 351 1.67 -14.62 -24.14
C THR A 351 1.97 -16.03 -24.62
N THR A 352 2.95 -16.69 -23.99
CA THR A 352 3.31 -18.08 -24.27
C THR A 352 2.53 -19.02 -23.35
N ARG A 353 2.06 -20.14 -23.92
CA ARG A 353 1.24 -21.12 -23.19
C ARG A 353 2.05 -22.33 -22.76
N PHE A 354 1.93 -22.72 -21.49
CA PHE A 354 2.54 -23.91 -20.92
C PHE A 354 1.46 -24.83 -20.34
N PRO A 355 1.38 -26.10 -20.75
CA PRO A 355 0.44 -27.06 -20.16
C PRO A 355 0.85 -27.42 -18.73
N LEU A 356 -0.13 -27.72 -17.87
CA LEU A 356 0.11 -28.10 -16.48
C LEU A 356 0.02 -29.61 -16.24
N THR A 357 0.19 -30.45 -17.28
CA THR A 357 -0.02 -31.91 -17.23
C THR A 357 0.75 -32.63 -16.12
N GLY A 358 1.92 -32.12 -15.71
CA GLY A 358 2.75 -32.72 -14.66
C GLY A 358 2.42 -32.28 -13.22
N LEU A 359 1.30 -31.61 -13.00
CA LEU A 359 0.90 -31.16 -11.66
C LEU A 359 0.66 -32.37 -10.73
N GLY A 360 1.43 -32.48 -9.65
CA GLY A 360 1.18 -33.47 -8.58
C GLY A 360 1.66 -34.91 -8.81
N GLU A 361 2.55 -35.20 -9.77
CA GLU A 361 3.06 -36.56 -10.07
C GLU A 361 3.97 -37.15 -8.95
N ALA A 362 3.92 -38.46 -8.62
CA ALA A 362 4.04 -39.63 -9.52
C ALA A 362 2.92 -40.69 -9.43
N GLY A 363 2.43 -41.16 -10.59
CA GLY A 363 1.44 -42.23 -10.75
C GLY A 363 0.22 -41.91 -11.66
N ASP A 364 0.24 -40.76 -12.34
CA ASP A 364 -0.74 -40.21 -13.30
C ASP A 364 -2.23 -40.50 -13.00
N PRO A 365 -2.82 -39.85 -11.96
CA PRO A 365 -4.25 -39.70 -11.88
C PRO A 365 -4.74 -38.64 -12.89
N SER A 366 -5.86 -38.90 -13.57
CA SER A 366 -6.50 -37.93 -14.49
C SER A 366 -6.88 -36.60 -13.83
N THR A 367 -6.86 -36.53 -12.50
CA THR A 367 -7.23 -35.36 -11.70
C THR A 367 -6.39 -35.27 -10.43
N VAL A 368 -6.19 -34.06 -9.92
CA VAL A 368 -5.40 -33.77 -8.72
C VAL A 368 -6.29 -33.15 -7.65
N LEU A 369 -6.20 -33.64 -6.41
CA LEU A 369 -6.86 -33.03 -5.25
C LEU A 369 -6.01 -31.91 -4.65
N LEU A 370 -6.60 -30.72 -4.57
CA LEU A 370 -6.15 -29.57 -3.79
C LEU A 370 -6.88 -29.59 -2.44
N ARG A 371 -6.11 -29.79 -1.37
CA ARG A 371 -6.58 -29.72 0.01
C ARG A 371 -5.40 -29.35 0.90
N ALA A 372 -4.99 -28.11 0.81
CA ALA A 372 -3.88 -27.54 1.54
C ALA A 372 -4.23 -27.41 3.03
N PRO A 373 -3.24 -27.54 3.94
CA PRO A 373 -3.41 -27.17 5.35
C PRO A 373 -3.95 -25.75 5.50
N LEU A 374 -4.71 -25.49 6.57
CA LEU A 374 -5.30 -24.18 6.79
C LEU A 374 -4.24 -23.10 7.02
N ALA A 375 -3.10 -23.46 7.62
CA ALA A 375 -1.96 -22.58 7.80
C ALA A 375 -1.06 -22.47 6.55
N THR A 376 -1.48 -22.89 5.36
CA THR A 376 -0.76 -22.56 4.10
C THR A 376 -0.80 -21.06 3.88
N GLY A 377 0.29 -20.41 3.50
CA GLY A 377 0.38 -18.95 3.33
C GLY A 377 1.07 -18.20 4.47
N GLN A 378 1.61 -18.90 5.46
CA GLN A 378 2.43 -18.25 6.51
C GLN A 378 3.65 -17.58 5.89
N ASP A 379 4.32 -18.22 4.94
CA ASP A 379 5.55 -17.71 4.31
C ASP A 379 5.27 -16.85 3.08
N ALA A 380 4.09 -16.22 3.03
CA ALA A 380 3.67 -15.30 2.00
C ALA A 380 4.39 -13.93 2.06
N GLY A 381 5.13 -13.64 3.14
CA GLY A 381 5.64 -12.29 3.44
C GLY A 381 4.53 -11.35 3.92
N ARG A 382 4.86 -10.08 4.12
CA ARG A 382 3.86 -9.02 4.36
C ARG A 382 3.16 -8.63 3.06
N PHE A 383 1.95 -8.10 3.21
CA PHE A 383 1.26 -7.45 2.09
C PHE A 383 1.90 -6.10 1.76
N PHE A 384 2.14 -5.23 2.76
CA PHE A 384 3.02 -4.05 2.62
C PHE A 384 4.39 -4.27 3.23
N PRO A 385 5.42 -4.49 2.41
CA PRO A 385 6.79 -4.33 2.86
C PRO A 385 7.13 -2.84 3.00
N PHE A 386 7.83 -2.49 4.07
CA PHE A 386 8.42 -1.17 4.33
C PHE A 386 9.95 -1.20 4.37
N GLY A 387 10.55 -2.34 4.01
CA GLY A 387 12.00 -2.54 4.01
C GLY A 387 12.54 -3.05 5.35
N ASN A 388 11.70 -3.66 6.18
CA ASN A 388 12.11 -4.30 7.44
C ASN A 388 12.72 -5.68 7.20
N ALA A 389 13.35 -6.25 8.22
CA ALA A 389 14.14 -7.48 8.11
C ALA A 389 13.31 -8.73 7.75
N THR A 390 12.01 -8.71 8.02
CA THR A 390 11.10 -9.86 7.86
C THR A 390 9.95 -9.64 6.88
N ASP A 391 10.01 -8.60 6.05
CA ASP A 391 8.91 -8.19 5.20
C ASP A 391 8.71 -9.10 3.98
N LEU A 392 9.79 -9.52 3.33
CA LEU A 392 9.71 -10.27 2.06
C LEU A 392 9.52 -11.77 2.30
N PRO A 393 8.95 -12.52 1.32
CA PRO A 393 8.74 -13.95 1.45
C PRO A 393 10.06 -14.71 1.65
N PRO A 394 10.16 -15.60 2.65
CA PRO A 394 11.31 -16.50 2.78
C PRO A 394 11.25 -17.61 1.71
N ASP A 395 12.15 -18.58 1.81
CA ASP A 395 12.16 -19.78 0.96
C ASP A 395 10.80 -20.49 0.96
N GLN A 396 10.26 -20.68 -0.24
CA GLN A 396 8.93 -21.21 -0.47
C GLN A 396 8.83 -22.73 -0.38
N ARG A 397 9.92 -23.47 -0.12
CA ARG A 397 9.87 -24.95 -0.05
C ARG A 397 8.80 -25.49 0.92
N ALA A 398 8.58 -24.83 2.06
CA ALA A 398 7.56 -25.24 3.01
C ALA A 398 6.14 -25.03 2.47
N GLU A 399 5.90 -23.94 1.73
CA GLU A 399 4.63 -23.68 1.05
C GLU A 399 4.44 -24.61 -0.15
N ASP A 400 5.50 -24.92 -0.88
CA ASP A 400 5.48 -25.86 -1.99
C ASP A 400 5.09 -27.27 -1.53
N GLY A 401 5.59 -27.70 -0.37
CA GLY A 401 5.20 -28.98 0.25
C GLY A 401 3.74 -29.04 0.71
N ARG A 402 3.09 -27.89 0.88
CA ARG A 402 1.66 -27.73 1.21
C ARG A 402 0.78 -27.50 -0.02
N SER A 403 1.40 -27.37 -1.20
CA SER A 403 0.76 -27.07 -2.48
C SER A 403 0.86 -28.26 -3.45
N ARG A 404 0.16 -28.18 -4.58
CA ARG A 404 0.42 -29.03 -5.74
C ARG A 404 1.26 -28.27 -6.75
N CYS A 405 2.38 -28.85 -7.17
CA CYS A 405 3.37 -28.17 -7.98
C CYS A 405 3.62 -28.88 -9.31
N VAL A 406 3.96 -28.09 -10.32
CA VAL A 406 4.56 -28.54 -11.59
C VAL A 406 5.73 -27.63 -11.91
N ASP A 407 6.84 -28.24 -12.32
CA ASP A 407 8.04 -27.52 -12.72
C ASP A 407 8.11 -27.46 -14.26
N LEU A 408 8.15 -26.25 -14.80
CA LEU A 408 8.29 -25.99 -16.22
C LEU A 408 9.76 -25.76 -16.58
N PRO A 409 10.23 -26.29 -17.73
CA PRO A 409 11.62 -26.13 -18.13
C PRO A 409 11.95 -24.69 -18.50
N VAL A 410 13.15 -24.25 -18.12
CA VAL A 410 13.72 -22.96 -18.52
C VAL A 410 14.84 -23.24 -19.53
N GLY A 411 14.82 -22.53 -20.65
CA GLY A 411 15.80 -22.68 -21.73
C GLY A 411 17.21 -22.20 -21.36
N GLY A 412 18.18 -22.46 -22.24
CA GLY A 412 19.59 -22.07 -22.03
C GLY A 412 19.83 -20.56 -21.89
N ASP A 413 18.89 -19.73 -22.39
CA ASP A 413 18.96 -18.27 -22.32
C ASP A 413 18.19 -17.68 -21.12
N GLY A 414 17.56 -18.53 -20.29
CA GLY A 414 16.67 -18.11 -19.22
C GLY A 414 15.26 -17.79 -19.71
N LEU A 415 14.41 -17.25 -18.83
CA LEU A 415 13.03 -16.88 -19.13
C LEU A 415 12.73 -15.48 -18.55
N ASN A 416 12.49 -14.49 -19.41
CA ASN A 416 12.14 -13.13 -18.97
C ASN A 416 10.62 -12.96 -18.96
N VAL A 417 10.07 -12.65 -17.79
CA VAL A 417 8.66 -12.34 -17.58
C VAL A 417 8.52 -10.84 -17.39
N LEU A 418 7.60 -10.21 -18.13
CA LEU A 418 7.22 -8.82 -17.92
C LEU A 418 5.72 -8.62 -18.15
N GLY A 419 4.98 -8.30 -17.08
CA GLY A 419 3.53 -8.12 -17.09
C GLY A 419 2.80 -9.12 -16.18
N SER A 420 1.48 -9.23 -16.31
CA SER A 420 0.63 -10.13 -15.50
C SER A 420 0.52 -11.52 -16.11
N PRO A 421 0.99 -12.60 -15.44
CA PRO A 421 0.70 -13.97 -15.84
C PRO A 421 -0.78 -14.32 -15.59
N GLU A 422 -1.31 -15.25 -16.37
CA GLU A 422 -2.66 -15.82 -16.16
C GLU A 422 -2.57 -17.35 -16.09
N VAL A 423 -3.37 -17.96 -15.22
CA VAL A 423 -3.46 -19.41 -15.11
C VAL A 423 -4.90 -19.83 -15.31
N ARG A 424 -5.16 -20.58 -16.39
CA ARG A 424 -6.47 -21.14 -16.69
C ARG A 424 -6.54 -22.55 -16.13
N LEU A 425 -7.53 -22.78 -15.28
CA LEU A 425 -7.70 -24.02 -14.55
C LEU A 425 -9.06 -24.64 -14.88
N ARG A 426 -9.06 -25.93 -15.20
CA ARG A 426 -10.25 -26.76 -15.22
C ARG A 426 -10.38 -27.41 -13.84
N LEU A 427 -11.40 -27.05 -13.08
CA LEU A 427 -11.57 -27.52 -11.70
C LEU A 427 -13.03 -27.79 -11.34
N ARG A 428 -13.25 -28.51 -10.24
CA ARG A 428 -14.54 -28.62 -9.57
C ARG A 428 -14.39 -28.45 -8.08
N SER A 429 -15.34 -27.75 -7.47
CA SER A 429 -15.45 -27.63 -6.02
C SER A 429 -16.48 -28.60 -5.49
N PHE A 430 -16.28 -29.12 -4.28
CA PHE A 430 -17.29 -29.89 -3.55
C PHE A 430 -18.02 -29.05 -2.48
N SER A 431 -17.70 -27.76 -2.40
CA SER A 431 -18.40 -26.76 -1.61
C SER A 431 -18.90 -25.62 -2.52
N PRO A 432 -20.01 -24.94 -2.18
CA PRO A 432 -20.49 -23.80 -2.96
C PRO A 432 -19.51 -22.62 -3.02
N ARG A 433 -18.60 -22.52 -2.04
CA ARG A 433 -17.60 -21.45 -1.93
C ARG A 433 -16.22 -22.07 -1.69
N ALA A 434 -15.22 -21.55 -2.39
CA ALA A 434 -13.84 -21.97 -2.29
C ALA A 434 -12.92 -20.92 -2.92
N HIS A 435 -11.65 -20.92 -2.52
CA HIS A 435 -10.60 -20.14 -3.14
C HIS A 435 -9.70 -21.05 -3.98
N VAL A 436 -9.05 -20.47 -4.98
CA VAL A 436 -7.87 -21.06 -5.61
C VAL A 436 -6.75 -20.03 -5.61
N ILE A 437 -5.57 -20.45 -5.21
CA ILE A 437 -4.37 -19.62 -5.10
C ILE A 437 -3.30 -20.25 -5.98
N VAL A 438 -2.63 -19.41 -6.77
CA VAL A 438 -1.54 -19.83 -7.64
C VAL A 438 -0.30 -18.99 -7.35
N ARG A 439 0.85 -19.64 -7.17
CA ARG A 439 2.17 -19.01 -7.02
C ARG A 439 3.04 -19.41 -8.20
N LEU A 440 3.82 -18.45 -8.70
CA LEU A 440 4.96 -18.70 -9.57
C LEU A 440 6.23 -18.55 -8.76
N CYS A 441 7.05 -19.60 -8.76
CA CYS A 441 8.32 -19.61 -8.06
C CYS A 441 9.48 -19.91 -9.01
N ASP A 442 10.62 -19.30 -8.74
CA ASP A 442 11.91 -19.62 -9.33
C ASP A 442 12.60 -20.70 -8.48
N VAL A 443 12.77 -21.90 -9.04
CA VAL A 443 13.39 -23.03 -8.34
C VAL A 443 14.82 -23.23 -8.83
N ALA A 444 15.77 -22.97 -7.95
CA ALA A 444 17.19 -23.12 -8.23
C ALA A 444 17.62 -24.61 -8.31
N PRO A 445 18.80 -24.91 -8.89
CA PRO A 445 19.33 -26.28 -8.95
C PRO A 445 19.53 -26.95 -7.58
N ASP A 446 19.74 -26.17 -6.52
CA ASP A 446 19.84 -26.66 -5.14
C ASP A 446 18.47 -26.96 -4.49
N GLY A 447 17.38 -26.62 -5.18
CA GLY A 447 16.00 -26.82 -4.75
C GLY A 447 15.40 -25.68 -3.93
N SER A 448 16.14 -24.61 -3.64
CA SER A 448 15.56 -23.39 -3.07
C SER A 448 14.49 -22.81 -4.00
N SER A 449 13.42 -22.25 -3.42
CA SER A 449 12.24 -21.78 -4.15
C SER A 449 11.98 -20.32 -3.78
N ALA A 450 12.21 -19.41 -4.72
CA ALA A 450 11.98 -17.98 -4.54
C ALA A 450 10.64 -17.58 -5.17
N LEU A 451 9.80 -16.84 -4.45
CA LEU A 451 8.52 -16.38 -4.99
C LEU A 451 8.73 -15.27 -6.02
N ILE A 452 8.18 -15.44 -7.22
CA ILE A 452 8.17 -14.41 -8.28
C ILE A 452 6.90 -13.58 -8.15
N THR A 453 5.74 -14.24 -8.18
CA THR A 453 4.43 -13.59 -8.08
C THR A 453 3.35 -14.60 -7.68
N ARG A 454 2.15 -14.11 -7.38
CA ARG A 454 0.99 -14.90 -6.97
C ARG A 454 -0.32 -14.31 -7.48
N GLY A 455 -1.37 -15.10 -7.42
CA GLY A 455 -2.73 -14.71 -7.74
C GLY A 455 -3.71 -15.49 -6.87
N VAL A 456 -4.80 -14.82 -6.52
CA VAL A 456 -5.92 -15.39 -5.76
C VAL A 456 -7.16 -15.28 -6.63
N LEU A 457 -8.05 -16.26 -6.53
CA LEU A 457 -9.41 -16.15 -7.04
C LEU A 457 -10.37 -16.74 -6.01
N ASN A 458 -11.29 -15.91 -5.54
CA ASN A 458 -12.53 -16.38 -4.95
C ASN A 458 -13.42 -16.94 -6.06
N LEU A 459 -13.70 -18.24 -6.02
CA LEU A 459 -14.44 -18.90 -7.10
C LEU A 459 -15.86 -18.35 -7.25
N THR A 460 -16.41 -17.70 -6.23
CA THR A 460 -17.70 -17.00 -6.36
C THR A 460 -17.63 -15.79 -7.28
N LYS A 461 -16.42 -15.25 -7.54
CA LYS A 461 -16.16 -14.05 -8.35
C LYS A 461 -15.67 -14.36 -9.77
N ARG A 462 -15.69 -15.64 -10.18
CA ARG A 462 -15.16 -16.10 -11.47
C ARG A 462 -15.82 -15.49 -12.71
N HIS A 463 -17.03 -14.94 -12.58
CA HIS A 463 -17.74 -14.25 -13.67
C HIS A 463 -17.78 -12.72 -13.50
N GLY A 464 -17.04 -12.17 -12.54
CA GLY A 464 -16.99 -10.74 -12.24
C GLY A 464 -16.89 -10.44 -10.76
N MET A 465 -16.24 -9.33 -10.42
CA MET A 465 -16.08 -8.86 -9.03
C MET A 465 -17.34 -8.19 -8.46
N ASP A 466 -18.28 -7.80 -9.33
CA ASP A 466 -19.53 -7.10 -9.01
C ASP A 466 -20.67 -8.01 -8.53
N ARG A 467 -20.43 -9.32 -8.47
CA ARG A 467 -21.44 -10.34 -8.16
C ARG A 467 -20.83 -11.48 -7.34
N ALA A 468 -21.65 -12.40 -6.88
CA ALA A 468 -21.21 -13.65 -6.27
C ALA A 468 -22.06 -14.81 -6.80
N ASP A 469 -21.44 -15.69 -7.58
CA ASP A 469 -22.08 -16.89 -8.13
C ASP A 469 -21.56 -18.10 -7.38
N GLU A 470 -22.39 -18.80 -6.59
CA GLU A 470 -21.93 -20.02 -5.93
C GLU A 470 -21.53 -21.11 -6.95
N MET A 471 -20.55 -21.94 -6.59
CA MET A 471 -20.16 -23.12 -7.35
C MET A 471 -21.24 -24.19 -7.22
N VAL A 472 -21.52 -24.92 -8.30
CA VAL A 472 -22.35 -26.13 -8.22
C VAL A 472 -21.47 -27.30 -7.78
N PRO A 473 -21.69 -27.92 -6.59
CA PRO A 473 -20.79 -28.95 -6.09
C PRO A 473 -20.63 -30.13 -7.06
N GLY A 474 -19.38 -30.50 -7.34
CA GLY A 474 -19.00 -31.60 -8.23
C GLY A 474 -19.03 -31.29 -9.73
N GLN A 475 -19.46 -30.09 -10.13
CA GLN A 475 -19.48 -29.67 -11.53
C GLN A 475 -18.11 -29.11 -11.94
N TRP A 476 -17.64 -29.56 -13.11
CA TRP A 476 -16.43 -29.03 -13.73
C TRP A 476 -16.67 -27.67 -14.38
N GLU A 477 -15.79 -26.72 -14.08
CA GLU A 477 -15.80 -25.36 -14.61
C GLU A 477 -14.39 -24.92 -15.01
N ASP A 478 -14.30 -23.99 -15.96
CA ASP A 478 -13.06 -23.34 -16.37
C ASP A 478 -12.98 -21.97 -15.70
N VAL A 479 -11.88 -21.71 -15.00
CA VAL A 479 -11.64 -20.42 -14.33
C VAL A 479 -10.28 -19.86 -14.73
N THR A 480 -10.13 -18.54 -14.61
CA THR A 480 -8.86 -17.85 -14.87
C THR A 480 -8.41 -17.15 -13.59
N VAL A 481 -7.23 -17.53 -13.10
CA VAL A 481 -6.55 -16.83 -12.01
C VAL A 481 -5.55 -15.87 -12.64
N ARG A 482 -5.77 -14.57 -12.46
CA ARG A 482 -4.79 -13.54 -12.83
C ARG A 482 -3.78 -13.40 -11.70
N LEU A 483 -2.50 -13.39 -12.05
CA LEU A 483 -1.42 -13.15 -11.10
C LEU A 483 -1.00 -11.68 -11.19
N VAL A 484 -0.56 -11.17 -10.05
CA VAL A 484 0.05 -9.86 -9.92
C VAL A 484 1.25 -9.77 -10.88
N SER A 485 1.47 -8.63 -11.51
CA SER A 485 2.50 -8.48 -12.53
C SER A 485 3.91 -8.67 -11.97
N ALA A 486 4.85 -9.02 -12.86
CA ALA A 486 6.24 -9.23 -12.48
C ALA A 486 7.15 -8.74 -13.59
N GLY A 487 8.34 -8.26 -13.20
CA GLY A 487 9.49 -8.01 -14.08
C GLY A 487 10.68 -8.81 -13.59
N TYR A 488 10.85 -10.03 -14.11
CA TYR A 488 11.78 -11.01 -13.54
C TYR A 488 12.37 -11.94 -14.59
N ARG A 489 13.67 -12.25 -14.44
CA ARG A 489 14.37 -13.23 -15.26
C ARG A 489 14.69 -14.48 -14.46
N VAL A 490 14.07 -15.60 -14.83
CA VAL A 490 14.42 -16.93 -14.33
C VAL A 490 15.71 -17.39 -15.02
N ALA A 491 16.72 -17.72 -14.24
CA ALA A 491 18.06 -18.05 -14.73
C ALA A 491 18.11 -19.38 -15.50
N PRO A 492 19.05 -19.54 -16.46
CA PRO A 492 19.31 -20.83 -17.08
C PRO A 492 19.59 -21.93 -16.05
N GLY A 493 19.02 -23.12 -16.26
CA GLY A 493 19.19 -24.28 -15.37
C GLY A 493 18.26 -24.28 -14.15
N HIS A 494 17.56 -23.18 -13.88
CA HIS A 494 16.45 -23.15 -12.92
C HIS A 494 15.18 -23.77 -13.54
N ARG A 495 14.12 -23.87 -12.74
CA ARG A 495 12.79 -24.27 -13.19
C ARG A 495 11.77 -23.22 -12.78
N LEU A 496 10.80 -22.94 -13.65
CA LEU A 496 9.65 -22.12 -13.28
C LEU A 496 8.59 -23.05 -12.67
N ARG A 497 8.33 -22.91 -11.37
CA ARG A 497 7.32 -23.70 -10.67
C ARG A 497 5.98 -22.98 -10.66
N VAL A 498 4.92 -23.71 -11.02
CA VAL A 498 3.54 -23.32 -10.74
C VAL A 498 3.08 -24.12 -9.53
N ALA A 499 2.74 -23.44 -8.43
CA ALA A 499 2.21 -24.06 -7.22
C ALA A 499 0.75 -23.63 -6.98
N VAL A 500 -0.15 -24.59 -6.75
CA VAL A 500 -1.58 -24.37 -6.60
C VAL A 500 -2.07 -24.87 -5.24
N SER A 501 -2.84 -24.06 -4.53
CA SER A 501 -3.49 -24.40 -3.26
C SER A 501 -4.93 -23.86 -3.20
N ASP A 502 -5.73 -24.36 -2.26
CA ASP A 502 -7.08 -23.87 -1.95
C ASP A 502 -7.15 -23.08 -0.63
N GLN A 503 -6.01 -22.95 0.08
CA GLN A 503 -5.86 -22.18 1.33
C GLN A 503 -4.61 -21.29 1.26
N TYR A 504 -4.67 -20.11 1.89
CA TYR A 504 -3.57 -19.13 1.92
C TYR A 504 -3.64 -18.15 3.12
N TRP A 505 -3.88 -18.66 4.34
CA TRP A 505 -3.94 -17.87 5.57
C TRP A 505 -2.53 -17.50 6.11
N PRO A 506 -2.29 -16.25 6.56
CA PRO A 506 -3.29 -15.24 6.88
C PRO A 506 -3.61 -14.27 5.74
N TRP A 507 -2.95 -14.40 4.58
CA TRP A 507 -3.23 -13.52 3.45
C TRP A 507 -4.69 -13.52 3.04
N VAL A 508 -5.31 -14.70 2.91
CA VAL A 508 -6.71 -14.85 2.49
C VAL A 508 -7.53 -15.43 3.64
N TRP A 509 -8.65 -14.77 3.98
CA TRP A 509 -9.58 -15.30 4.99
C TRP A 509 -10.23 -16.61 4.50
N PRO A 510 -10.22 -17.70 5.28
CA PRO A 510 -10.75 -18.99 4.82
C PRO A 510 -12.28 -19.02 4.79
N HIS A 511 -12.84 -19.66 3.76
CA HIS A 511 -14.25 -20.07 3.78
C HIS A 511 -14.51 -21.15 4.84
N ALA A 512 -15.76 -21.25 5.31
CA ALA A 512 -16.14 -22.25 6.31
C ALA A 512 -16.05 -23.72 5.81
N GLY A 513 -16.11 -23.94 4.49
CA GLY A 513 -16.04 -25.28 3.88
C GLY A 513 -14.61 -25.78 3.69
N ARG A 514 -14.36 -27.08 3.91
CA ARG A 514 -13.05 -27.74 3.74
C ARG A 514 -13.04 -28.92 2.78
N SER A 515 -13.94 -28.94 1.82
CA SER A 515 -14.07 -30.09 0.92
C SER A 515 -12.89 -30.24 -0.05
N GLY A 516 -12.08 -29.19 -0.24
CA GLY A 516 -11.03 -29.12 -1.26
C GLY A 516 -11.58 -28.95 -2.67
N LEU A 517 -10.66 -28.89 -3.64
CA LEU A 517 -10.92 -28.79 -5.08
C LEU A 517 -10.29 -29.97 -5.82
N GLU A 518 -10.94 -30.44 -6.88
CA GLU A 518 -10.30 -31.32 -7.87
C GLU A 518 -9.98 -30.55 -9.13
N LEU A 519 -8.77 -30.75 -9.65
CA LEU A 519 -8.22 -30.06 -10.81
C LEU A 519 -7.89 -31.08 -11.91
N ASP A 520 -8.17 -30.75 -13.17
CA ASP A 520 -7.74 -31.50 -14.36
C ASP A 520 -6.47 -30.84 -14.94
N PRO A 521 -5.28 -31.42 -14.72
CA PRO A 521 -4.03 -30.79 -15.14
C PRO A 521 -3.86 -30.76 -16.66
N ALA A 522 -4.46 -31.73 -17.38
CA ALA A 522 -4.37 -31.82 -18.83
C ALA A 522 -5.23 -30.75 -19.53
N ALA A 523 -6.31 -30.29 -18.88
CA ALA A 523 -7.13 -29.18 -19.34
C ALA A 523 -6.70 -27.81 -18.76
N SER A 524 -5.59 -27.74 -18.02
CA SER A 524 -5.12 -26.51 -17.37
C SER A 524 -3.83 -25.97 -18.00
N THR A 525 -3.69 -24.65 -18.05
CA THR A 525 -2.60 -23.97 -18.76
C THR A 525 -2.13 -22.69 -18.06
N LEU A 526 -0.82 -22.47 -18.00
CA LEU A 526 -0.20 -21.18 -17.70
C LEU A 526 -0.06 -20.36 -18.99
N HIS A 527 -0.39 -19.08 -18.91
CA HIS A 527 -0.25 -18.07 -19.95
C HIS A 527 0.74 -17.02 -19.40
N LEU A 528 1.95 -17.00 -19.95
CA LEU A 528 3.07 -16.22 -19.41
C LEU A 528 3.50 -15.11 -20.40
N PRO A 529 3.51 -13.83 -19.98
CA PRO A 529 3.94 -12.72 -20.84
C PRO A 529 5.48 -12.70 -20.94
N LEU A 530 6.01 -13.21 -22.04
CA LEU A 530 7.44 -13.29 -22.25
C LEU A 530 7.97 -12.03 -22.92
N TYR A 531 9.08 -11.51 -22.38
CA TYR A 531 9.73 -10.30 -22.88
C TYR A 531 11.06 -10.63 -23.55
N GLU A 532 11.19 -10.33 -24.84
CA GLU A 532 12.40 -10.68 -25.62
C GLU A 532 13.47 -9.57 -25.68
N GLY A 533 13.24 -8.39 -25.08
CA GLY A 533 14.25 -7.33 -24.98
C GLY A 533 14.65 -6.64 -26.30
N ARG A 534 14.01 -6.95 -27.44
CA ARG A 534 14.47 -6.50 -28.78
C ARG A 534 14.37 -5.00 -29.05
N GLN A 535 13.59 -4.26 -28.25
CA GLN A 535 13.36 -2.81 -28.41
C GLN A 535 13.74 -2.02 -27.16
N GLU A 536 14.54 -2.62 -26.28
CA GLU A 536 14.96 -1.99 -25.03
C GLU A 536 15.92 -0.82 -25.29
N GLN A 537 15.65 0.30 -24.63
CA GLN A 537 16.60 1.40 -24.48
C GLN A 537 17.33 1.24 -23.14
N GLU A 538 18.62 1.52 -23.15
CA GLU A 538 19.39 1.58 -21.91
C GLU A 538 18.93 2.78 -21.08
N VAL A 539 18.65 2.55 -19.80
CA VAL A 539 18.21 3.57 -18.85
C VAL A 539 19.10 3.48 -17.63
N SER A 540 19.54 4.62 -17.12
CA SER A 540 20.26 4.75 -15.86
C SER A 540 19.72 5.95 -15.10
N PHE A 541 19.95 5.94 -13.79
CA PHE A 541 19.54 7.02 -12.90
C PHE A 541 20.73 7.45 -12.07
N GLU A 542 20.75 8.74 -11.74
CA GLU A 542 21.65 9.24 -10.71
C GLU A 542 21.28 8.64 -9.35
N PRO A 543 22.26 8.49 -8.42
CA PRO A 543 21.99 8.03 -7.07
C PRO A 543 20.98 8.91 -6.33
N ALA A 544 20.22 8.32 -5.41
CA ALA A 544 19.26 9.03 -4.58
C ALA A 544 19.88 10.26 -3.89
N ARG A 545 19.10 11.34 -3.80
CA ARG A 545 19.48 12.59 -3.14
C ARG A 545 18.33 13.13 -2.31
N HIS A 546 18.67 13.76 -1.19
CA HIS A 546 17.70 14.32 -0.24
C HIS A 546 18.15 15.67 0.24
N VAL A 547 17.21 16.57 0.50
CA VAL A 547 17.49 17.69 1.40
C VAL A 547 17.74 17.12 2.79
N ARG A 548 18.68 17.71 3.53
CA ARG A 548 18.94 17.30 4.92
C ARG A 548 17.63 17.30 5.72
N PRO A 549 17.19 16.14 6.27
CA PRO A 549 15.96 16.07 7.04
C PRO A 549 16.11 16.85 8.36
N ILE A 550 14.97 17.23 8.94
CA ILE A 550 14.95 17.72 10.32
C ILE A 550 15.54 16.66 11.27
N THR A 551 16.31 17.12 12.25
CA THR A 551 16.89 16.24 13.26
C THR A 551 15.83 15.90 14.31
N ILE A 552 15.51 14.61 14.46
CA ILE A 552 14.69 14.09 15.56
C ILE A 552 15.57 13.31 16.55
N GLY A 553 15.23 13.39 17.83
CA GLY A 553 15.81 12.54 18.87
C GLY A 553 15.08 11.20 18.93
N THR A 554 15.81 10.10 19.14
CA THR A 554 15.25 8.77 19.42
C THR A 554 15.77 8.31 20.77
N PRO A 555 15.09 8.63 21.88
CA PRO A 555 15.57 8.25 23.20
C PRO A 555 15.67 6.73 23.30
N GLU A 556 16.78 6.23 23.85
CA GLU A 556 16.92 4.83 24.17
C GLU A 556 15.85 4.43 25.19
N MET A 557 15.19 3.30 24.95
CA MET A 557 14.21 2.71 25.86
C MET A 557 14.91 1.55 26.59
N PRO A 558 15.53 1.78 27.76
CA PRO A 558 16.51 0.85 28.33
C PRO A 558 16.00 -0.54 28.76
N ASP A 559 14.70 -0.86 28.66
CA ASP A 559 14.12 -2.11 29.14
C ASP A 559 13.00 -2.70 28.26
N ALA A 560 12.85 -2.23 27.01
CA ALA A 560 11.86 -2.82 26.11
C ALA A 560 12.38 -4.18 25.57
N PRO A 561 11.67 -5.30 25.74
CA PRO A 561 12.07 -6.55 25.12
C PRO A 561 12.02 -6.37 23.59
N GLU A 562 13.14 -6.60 22.91
CA GLU A 562 13.17 -6.72 21.44
C GLU A 562 12.32 -7.95 21.06
N LEU A 563 11.07 -7.71 20.68
CA LEU A 563 10.23 -8.74 20.09
C LEU A 563 10.68 -8.96 18.64
N PRO A 564 10.74 -10.20 18.16
CA PRO A 564 10.96 -10.43 16.73
C PRO A 564 9.87 -9.74 15.91
N GLU A 565 10.28 -9.06 14.82
CA GLU A 565 9.36 -8.39 13.89
C GLU A 565 8.26 -9.34 13.36
N ARG A 566 8.61 -10.62 13.20
CA ARG A 566 7.68 -11.68 12.78
C ARG A 566 8.01 -12.98 13.50
N MET A 567 7.02 -13.57 14.15
CA MET A 567 7.14 -14.84 14.88
C MET A 567 5.99 -15.78 14.53
N VAL A 568 6.32 -17.02 14.16
CA VAL A 568 5.35 -18.10 13.96
C VAL A 568 5.46 -19.07 15.13
N GLN A 569 4.33 -19.39 15.76
CA GLN A 569 4.22 -20.39 16.81
C GLN A 569 3.19 -21.44 16.42
N VAL A 570 3.48 -22.71 16.70
CA VAL A 570 2.55 -23.83 16.48
C VAL A 570 2.39 -24.58 17.79
N ASP A 571 1.18 -24.57 18.34
CA ASP A 571 0.82 -25.46 19.44
C ASP A 571 0.41 -26.82 18.85
N VAL A 572 1.30 -27.79 19.01
CA VAL A 572 1.12 -29.15 18.50
C VAL A 572 -0.08 -29.87 19.15
N ALA A 573 -0.41 -29.53 20.40
CA ALA A 573 -1.49 -30.21 21.12
C ALA A 573 -2.87 -29.74 20.67
N SER A 574 -3.03 -28.43 20.44
CA SER A 574 -4.28 -27.84 19.96
C SER A 574 -4.39 -27.76 18.43
N GLY A 575 -3.27 -27.89 17.72
CA GLY A 575 -3.20 -27.67 16.28
C GLY A 575 -3.32 -26.21 15.87
N GLU A 576 -3.17 -25.26 16.81
CA GLU A 576 -3.24 -23.82 16.56
C GLU A 576 -1.90 -23.29 16.01
N THR A 577 -1.96 -22.55 14.91
CA THR A 577 -0.87 -21.71 14.41
C THR A 577 -1.16 -20.26 14.75
N MET A 578 -0.16 -19.57 15.30
CA MET A 578 -0.18 -18.13 15.58
C MET A 578 0.96 -17.43 14.84
N LEU A 579 0.61 -16.41 14.06
CA LEU A 579 1.55 -15.44 13.52
C LEU A 579 1.45 -14.16 14.35
N SER A 580 2.57 -13.71 14.94
CA SER A 580 2.67 -12.41 15.60
C SER A 580 3.60 -11.52 14.79
N VAL A 581 3.19 -10.28 14.56
CA VAL A 581 3.92 -9.31 13.74
C VAL A 581 4.01 -7.98 14.48
N ASP A 582 5.21 -7.40 14.57
CA ASP A 582 5.42 -6.00 14.90
C ASP A 582 5.59 -5.24 13.58
N PRO A 583 4.70 -4.31 13.20
CA PRO A 583 4.78 -3.62 11.94
C PRO A 583 5.98 -2.67 11.77
N GLY A 584 6.77 -2.45 12.83
CA GLY A 584 7.95 -1.59 12.77
C GLY A 584 7.61 -0.10 12.77
N TYR A 585 6.36 0.27 13.07
CA TYR A 585 5.98 1.67 13.29
C TYR A 585 6.51 2.23 14.61
N GLY A 586 6.78 1.35 15.57
CA GLY A 586 7.02 1.69 16.96
C GLY A 586 8.26 2.55 17.26
N GLY A 587 8.38 2.91 18.53
CA GLY A 587 9.51 3.65 19.10
C GLY A 587 9.12 5.04 19.58
N SER A 588 10.08 5.70 20.23
CA SER A 588 9.94 7.05 20.76
C SER A 588 10.72 8.05 19.89
N ARG A 589 10.11 9.20 19.61
CA ARG A 589 10.68 10.29 18.81
C ARG A 589 10.49 11.61 19.54
N VAL A 590 11.49 12.48 19.46
CA VAL A 590 11.46 13.85 19.99
C VAL A 590 11.72 14.82 18.85
N TYR A 591 10.76 15.69 18.56
CA TYR A 591 10.80 16.63 17.45
C TYR A 591 11.40 17.97 17.88
N PRO A 592 11.90 18.79 16.92
CA PRO A 592 12.51 20.09 17.22
C PRO A 592 11.62 21.08 17.97
N ASP A 593 10.31 20.97 17.83
CA ASP A 593 9.29 21.79 18.49
C ASP A 593 8.96 21.34 19.93
N GLY A 594 9.63 20.29 20.41
CA GLY A 594 9.43 19.71 21.74
C GLY A 594 8.36 18.63 21.81
N LEU A 595 7.70 18.27 20.69
CA LEU A 595 6.79 17.13 20.67
C LEU A 595 7.57 15.83 20.96
N GLU A 596 7.10 15.08 21.95
CA GLU A 596 7.49 13.70 22.20
C GLU A 596 6.35 12.79 21.71
N PHE A 597 6.68 11.84 20.83
CA PHE A 597 5.74 10.88 20.28
C PHE A 597 6.29 9.46 20.42
N THR A 598 5.58 8.63 21.17
CA THR A 598 5.85 7.20 21.31
C THR A 598 4.71 6.40 20.71
N GLU A 599 5.04 5.37 19.94
CA GLU A 599 4.07 4.39 19.49
C GLU A 599 4.57 2.95 19.60
N SER A 600 3.62 2.03 19.68
CA SER A 600 3.85 0.61 19.51
C SER A 600 2.61 -0.04 18.93
N ALA A 601 2.84 -1.08 18.12
CA ALA A 601 1.78 -1.82 17.48
C ALA A 601 2.09 -3.32 17.51
N ARG A 602 1.05 -4.14 17.50
CA ARG A 602 1.17 -5.59 17.40
C ARG A 602 -0.01 -6.16 16.66
N GLU A 603 0.29 -7.01 15.70
CA GLU A 603 -0.71 -7.80 14.96
C GLU A 603 -0.57 -9.27 15.31
N VAL A 604 -1.71 -9.96 15.44
CA VAL A 604 -1.75 -11.38 15.75
C VAL A 604 -2.81 -12.07 14.89
N TYR A 605 -2.41 -13.11 14.18
CA TYR A 605 -3.27 -13.94 13.36
C TYR A 605 -3.27 -15.37 13.88
N ARG A 606 -4.44 -16.00 14.01
CA ARG A 606 -4.58 -17.38 14.52
C ARG A 606 -5.46 -18.22 13.62
N ILE A 607 -5.16 -19.52 13.55
CA ILE A 607 -6.02 -20.53 12.96
C ILE A 607 -5.70 -21.91 13.54
N ARG A 608 -6.72 -22.77 13.69
CA ARG A 608 -6.58 -24.18 14.03
C ARG A 608 -6.70 -25.03 12.77
N GLU A 609 -5.85 -26.04 12.67
CA GLU A 609 -5.74 -26.88 11.46
C GLU A 609 -7.01 -27.66 11.10
N ASP A 610 -7.92 -27.88 12.05
CA ASP A 610 -9.17 -28.61 11.85
C ASP A 610 -10.40 -27.71 11.60
N ASP A 611 -10.33 -26.44 11.97
CA ASP A 611 -11.48 -25.52 12.00
C ASP A 611 -11.19 -24.20 11.27
N PRO A 612 -11.73 -23.98 10.06
CA PRO A 612 -11.51 -22.73 9.32
C PRO A 612 -12.21 -21.53 9.96
N GLN A 613 -13.22 -21.75 10.82
CA GLN A 613 -13.90 -20.67 11.52
C GLN A 613 -13.12 -20.17 12.74
N SER A 614 -12.07 -20.89 13.15
CA SER A 614 -11.15 -20.43 14.21
C SER A 614 -10.22 -19.30 13.76
N ALA A 615 -10.26 -18.91 12.48
CA ALA A 615 -9.50 -17.79 11.94
C ALA A 615 -9.80 -16.49 12.72
N SER A 616 -8.74 -15.82 13.17
CA SER A 616 -8.86 -14.51 13.83
C SER A 616 -7.68 -13.61 13.48
N ALA A 617 -7.96 -12.32 13.32
CA ALA A 617 -6.96 -11.28 13.07
C ALA A 617 -7.15 -10.16 14.09
N GLU A 618 -6.09 -9.80 14.80
CA GLU A 618 -6.10 -8.82 15.86
C GLU A 618 -5.01 -7.78 15.64
N SER A 619 -5.33 -6.51 15.85
CA SER A 619 -4.38 -5.39 15.85
C SER A 619 -4.50 -4.63 17.17
N GLN A 620 -3.37 -4.30 17.80
CA GLN A 620 -3.28 -3.54 19.04
C GLN A 620 -2.32 -2.37 18.84
N TRP A 621 -2.70 -1.20 19.33
CA TRP A 621 -1.86 0.00 19.29
C TRP A 621 -1.81 0.70 20.64
N THR A 622 -0.66 1.29 20.95
CA THR A 622 -0.49 2.29 22.01
C THR A 622 0.22 3.50 21.44
N LEU A 623 -0.37 4.68 21.60
CA LEU A 623 0.18 5.96 21.18
C LEU A 623 0.28 6.90 22.38
N VAL A 624 1.39 7.60 22.53
CA VAL A 624 1.57 8.65 23.54
C VAL A 624 2.16 9.87 22.86
N LEU A 625 1.45 10.99 22.92
CA LEU A 625 1.92 12.29 22.44
C LEU A 625 2.01 13.25 23.62
N SER A 626 3.08 14.02 23.73
CA SER A 626 3.19 15.05 24.76
C SER A 626 4.11 16.19 24.35
N ASN A 627 3.94 17.35 24.97
CA ASN A 627 4.90 18.44 24.85
C ASN A 627 5.04 19.11 26.22
N GLN A 628 6.27 19.12 26.77
CA GLN A 628 6.56 19.69 28.09
C GLN A 628 6.83 21.19 28.06
N LYS A 629 7.16 21.75 26.89
CA LYS A 629 7.45 23.17 26.72
C LYS A 629 6.86 23.64 25.38
N PRO A 630 5.52 23.60 25.24
CA PRO A 630 4.91 23.92 23.96
C PRO A 630 5.12 25.39 23.61
N GLY A 631 5.33 25.63 22.31
CA GLY A 631 5.26 26.95 21.70
C GLY A 631 3.91 27.19 21.03
N GLY A 632 3.80 28.29 20.27
CA GLY A 632 2.61 28.57 19.47
C GLY A 632 1.38 28.93 20.33
N ALA A 633 0.21 28.38 19.98
CA ALA A 633 -1.05 28.66 20.66
C ALA A 633 -1.22 27.91 22.00
N ALA A 634 -0.41 26.88 22.26
CA ALA A 634 -0.45 26.15 23.51
C ALA A 634 0.35 26.87 24.60
N ALA A 635 -0.33 27.20 25.70
CA ALA A 635 0.26 27.96 26.81
C ALA A 635 0.85 27.07 27.92
N ARG A 636 0.58 25.76 27.91
CA ARG A 636 0.88 24.84 29.03
C ARG A 636 1.27 23.45 28.52
N PRO A 637 2.07 22.69 29.29
CA PRO A 637 2.41 21.30 28.96
C PRO A 637 1.16 20.45 28.72
N TRP A 638 1.24 19.45 27.86
CA TRP A 638 0.12 18.54 27.62
C TRP A 638 0.59 17.12 27.34
N ARG A 639 -0.29 16.15 27.59
CA ARG A 639 -0.10 14.73 27.27
C ARG A 639 -1.41 14.11 26.81
N ALA A 640 -1.32 13.27 25.79
CA ALA A 640 -2.41 12.44 25.28
C ALA A 640 -1.92 10.99 25.17
N GLU A 641 -2.71 10.04 25.66
CA GLU A 641 -2.45 8.62 25.49
C GLU A 641 -3.67 7.94 24.88
N ILE A 642 -3.43 7.11 23.88
CA ILE A 642 -4.43 6.35 23.14
C ILE A 642 -4.04 4.88 23.16
N ARG A 643 -4.99 4.01 23.44
CA ARG A 643 -4.87 2.56 23.25
C ARG A 643 -6.02 2.10 22.39
N THR A 644 -5.72 1.39 21.32
CA THR A 644 -6.75 0.78 20.46
C THR A 644 -6.54 -0.71 20.32
N ARG A 645 -7.64 -1.42 20.09
CA ARG A 645 -7.64 -2.84 19.76
C ARG A 645 -8.72 -3.07 18.70
N SER A 646 -8.40 -3.83 17.66
CA SER A 646 -9.33 -4.31 16.65
C SER A 646 -9.20 -5.83 16.59
N LEU A 647 -10.31 -6.55 16.60
CA LEU A 647 -10.39 -8.00 16.50
C LEU A 647 -11.46 -8.37 15.49
N ILE A 648 -11.08 -9.15 14.49
CA ILE A 648 -11.99 -9.78 13.53
C ILE A 648 -11.96 -11.29 13.76
N THR A 649 -13.14 -11.89 13.86
CA THR A 649 -13.36 -13.35 13.88
C THR A 649 -14.49 -13.71 12.91
N ALA A 650 -14.77 -15.00 12.74
CA ALA A 650 -15.93 -15.45 11.98
C ALA A 650 -16.77 -16.46 12.78
N GLU A 651 -18.08 -16.22 12.88
CA GLU A 651 -19.03 -17.04 13.65
C GLU A 651 -20.37 -17.10 12.91
N ASP A 652 -21.02 -18.27 12.83
CA ASP A 652 -22.38 -18.46 12.31
C ASP A 652 -22.67 -17.85 10.92
N GLY A 653 -21.66 -17.80 10.04
CA GLY A 653 -21.79 -17.18 8.71
C GLY A 653 -21.63 -15.65 8.69
N ASP A 654 -21.26 -15.04 9.81
CA ASP A 654 -20.91 -13.63 9.93
C ASP A 654 -19.41 -13.46 10.21
N PHE A 655 -18.85 -12.32 9.80
CA PHE A 655 -17.71 -11.73 10.49
C PHE A 655 -18.19 -11.06 11.77
N VAL A 656 -17.43 -11.23 12.85
CA VAL A 656 -17.65 -10.51 14.10
C VAL A 656 -16.47 -9.59 14.33
N VAL A 657 -16.74 -8.28 14.29
CA VAL A 657 -15.73 -7.24 14.40
C VAL A 657 -15.91 -6.53 15.73
N ARG A 658 -14.86 -6.52 16.55
CA ARG A 658 -14.85 -5.84 17.85
C ARG A 658 -13.71 -4.84 17.91
N ASN A 659 -14.02 -3.60 18.24
CA ASN A 659 -13.04 -2.53 18.37
C ASN A 659 -13.12 -1.89 19.75
N TRP A 660 -11.99 -1.40 20.24
CA TRP A 660 -11.88 -0.67 21.50
C TRP A 660 -10.98 0.54 21.31
N VAL A 661 -11.37 1.67 21.90
CA VAL A 661 -10.58 2.91 21.97
C VAL A 661 -10.64 3.43 23.40
N ALA A 662 -9.48 3.52 24.05
CA ALA A 662 -9.31 4.18 25.33
C ALA A 662 -8.35 5.36 25.15
N ALA A 663 -8.77 6.55 25.56
CA ALA A 663 -8.00 7.78 25.41
C ALA A 663 -8.02 8.60 26.71
N THR A 664 -6.86 9.10 27.11
CA THR A 664 -6.70 9.97 28.28
C THR A 664 -5.87 11.20 27.93
N ALA A 665 -6.12 12.30 28.64
CA ALA A 665 -5.41 13.55 28.47
C ALA A 665 -4.92 14.11 29.81
N GLN A 666 -3.86 14.92 29.76
CA GLN A 666 -3.44 15.82 30.81
C GLN A 666 -3.13 17.17 30.18
N ASP A 667 -3.65 18.26 30.75
CA ASP A 667 -3.45 19.63 30.28
C ASP A 667 -2.95 20.52 31.42
N GLY A 668 -1.76 21.07 31.26
CA GLY A 668 -0.97 21.71 32.31
C GLY A 668 -0.70 20.79 33.50
N ASP A 669 -0.72 21.39 34.69
CA ASP A 669 -0.60 20.67 35.98
C ASP A 669 -1.94 20.03 36.42
N GLY A 670 -2.91 19.91 35.51
CA GLY A 670 -4.20 19.28 35.77
C GLY A 670 -4.09 17.79 36.06
N GLU A 671 -5.16 17.23 36.63
CA GLU A 671 -5.30 15.78 36.75
C GLU A 671 -5.48 15.14 35.37
N GLN A 672 -5.03 13.89 35.22
CA GLN A 672 -5.31 13.10 34.04
C GLN A 672 -6.81 12.83 33.96
N VAL A 673 -7.41 13.13 32.80
CA VAL A 673 -8.84 12.93 32.54
C VAL A 673 -9.06 11.86 31.47
N GLU A 674 -10.14 11.10 31.61
CA GLU A 674 -10.63 10.25 30.53
C GLU A 674 -11.23 11.14 29.42
N VAL A 675 -10.79 10.90 28.18
CA VAL A 675 -11.32 11.58 26.98
C VAL A 675 -12.34 10.68 26.29
N ALA A 676 -12.03 9.38 26.17
CA ALA A 676 -12.94 8.39 25.66
C ALA A 676 -12.61 6.99 26.20
N ASN A 677 -13.66 6.17 26.33
CA ASN A 677 -13.56 4.74 26.57
C ASN A 677 -14.72 4.06 25.83
N ARG A 678 -14.48 3.70 24.56
CA ARG A 678 -15.50 3.22 23.65
C ARG A 678 -15.20 1.79 23.20
N SER A 679 -16.25 1.02 23.03
CA SER A 679 -16.23 -0.31 22.44
C SER A 679 -17.28 -0.39 21.35
N PHE A 680 -16.94 -1.05 20.25
CA PHE A 680 -17.81 -1.27 19.10
C PHE A 680 -17.90 -2.76 18.84
N GLU A 681 -19.10 -3.26 18.51
CA GLU A 681 -19.30 -4.62 18.05
C GLU A 681 -20.22 -4.59 16.83
N ALA A 682 -19.79 -5.23 15.75
CA ALA A 682 -20.57 -5.39 14.53
C ALA A 682 -20.56 -6.85 14.08
N ARG A 683 -21.70 -7.33 13.59
CA ARG A 683 -21.82 -8.60 12.88
C ARG A 683 -22.11 -8.31 11.42
N VAL A 684 -21.27 -8.79 10.53
CA VAL A 684 -21.34 -8.53 9.10
C VAL A 684 -21.51 -9.86 8.36
N PRO A 685 -22.63 -10.10 7.67
CA PRO A 685 -22.86 -11.35 6.95
C PRO A 685 -21.75 -11.64 5.93
N ARG A 686 -21.27 -12.88 5.88
CA ARG A 686 -20.32 -13.34 4.87
C ARG A 686 -21.08 -13.72 3.60
N THR A 687 -21.35 -12.74 2.73
CA THR A 687 -22.12 -12.94 1.50
C THR A 687 -21.31 -13.69 0.45
N SER A 688 -20.02 -13.37 0.31
CA SER A 688 -19.11 -14.05 -0.62
C SER A 688 -17.76 -14.43 -0.02
N ALA A 689 -17.54 -14.21 1.28
CA ALA A 689 -16.31 -14.52 2.00
C ALA A 689 -16.39 -15.74 2.94
#